data_AF-A0A271VPU4-F1
#
_entry.id   AF-A0A271VPU4-F1
#
_cell.length_a   1.000
_cell.length_b   1.000
_cell.length_c   1.000
_cell.angle_alpha   90.00
_cell.angle_beta   90.00
_cell.angle_gamma   90.00
#
_symmetry.space_group_name_H-M   'P 1'
#
loop_
_entity.id
_entity.type
_entity.pdbx_description
1 polymer ?
#
loop_
_entity_poly.entity_id
_entity_poly.type
_entity_poly.pdbx_seq_one_letter_code
_entity_poly.pdbx_strand_id
1 'polypeptide(L)'
;MTKNKVIYITFALITNLTACDNTVPSASKYIPTTREYQVISTFSINDGISTQKNMQGRVLLNYQLQDAQGKATNLTTPLTNDALFFVQPSLMQLGDRSLPIPISNIDPKNSAKELTSIIQEGFNLELKNGDNNRLTPVTKIEEKDIAELFNRWASLKSLLEQSPTLPVLLEPRVGYSTTAPMDERLIWTVEQVSDDKLLAVLQNKQQQGENSNLKVYGKFELNRKTGWLESMALFKQDEQRGKTFVQRIVMAPKDRPDVMSLLWYADDNYDAERDIDDKQQELYPIRDVPREFKPTDKAFIQSLLADHQGIIDNIGDWGSDTPEEIQLRFVHAMSPQYVVGNMRYEDITAFDESGKALDLDFWQHSTGAVVNFSRNIESSTNIIATGWDNTADKLKRMSYISAKLTLIPEANNIIEKSWDELLAAPYTFGDASLTIQPIDAGAKLFKVVIKQSNSHKIHLGLQQLTGKMAHARTESEYPKWLTLTDKELLAELTGADDSHQQTTSALLLKLDEIPKTLVLVASQPQPELTQSKQIRFVPEAEYNRNLANPLSEFGSVRMGGSLSDKLALFKPEISAVKDIKTATENGHNLYIPMSAALATACKPEIAQGFNEGKQAVTWQFVPNGPEGAAYHLMTPDRVRQYFYDKRIQGTIHCKGDIHWQTLPQSVTERPWLIDLQTWLTDTDYGKEQSKNLPNYFRVEDAQGKPLTIRLPETSKLKINEALVDGRYLSVTGAAAKVSYMTISQEAVDIPYEFTFNPLP
;
A
#
# COMPACT_ATOMS: atom_id res chain seq x y z
N MET A 1 -63.01 -45.99 17.73
CA MET A 1 -61.84 -46.27 16.90
C MET A 1 -61.72 -45.16 15.86
N THR A 2 -60.60 -44.45 15.66
CA THR A 2 -59.38 -44.34 16.49
C THR A 2 -58.73 -42.97 16.25
N LYS A 3 -58.45 -42.24 17.33
CA LYS A 3 -57.40 -41.21 17.62
C LYS A 3 -56.63 -40.54 16.45
N ASN A 4 -56.21 -39.27 16.49
CA ASN A 4 -56.44 -38.07 17.34
C ASN A 4 -55.85 -36.88 16.55
N LYS A 5 -56.51 -35.71 16.37
CA LYS A 5 -56.73 -34.60 17.33
C LYS A 5 -55.47 -33.80 17.75
N VAL A 6 -55.57 -32.46 17.58
CA VAL A 6 -55.09 -31.38 18.49
C VAL A 6 -53.57 -31.05 18.50
N ILE A 7 -53.07 -29.84 18.79
CA ILE A 7 -53.40 -28.38 18.59
C ILE A 7 -52.11 -27.59 19.04
N TYR A 8 -51.78 -26.30 18.85
CA TYR A 8 -52.46 -24.99 18.68
C TYR A 8 -51.45 -23.88 18.28
N ILE A 9 -51.89 -22.61 18.14
CA ILE A 9 -51.13 -21.35 18.40
C ILE A 9 -50.01 -21.01 17.35
N THR A 10 -49.72 -19.75 16.97
CA THR A 10 -49.87 -18.43 17.63
C THR A 10 -50.56 -17.34 16.77
N PHE A 11 -51.06 -16.29 17.45
CA PHE A 11 -51.48 -15.01 16.85
C PHE A 11 -50.29 -14.13 16.41
N ALA A 12 -50.57 -13.08 15.64
CA ALA A 12 -49.59 -12.09 15.20
C ALA A 12 -49.32 -11.00 16.25
N LEU A 13 -48.16 -10.34 16.14
CA LEU A 13 -47.97 -8.96 16.59
C LEU A 13 -46.89 -8.26 15.74
N ILE A 14 -47.03 -6.94 15.54
CA ILE A 14 -46.20 -6.13 14.64
C ILE A 14 -45.14 -5.37 15.46
N THR A 15 -43.90 -5.36 14.99
CA THR A 15 -42.92 -4.30 15.30
C THR A 15 -42.26 -3.81 14.03
N ASN A 16 -42.45 -2.52 13.71
CA ASN A 16 -41.73 -1.87 12.61
C ASN A 16 -40.26 -1.71 12.98
N LEU A 17 -39.36 -2.01 12.05
CA LEU A 17 -38.05 -1.36 11.97
C LEU A 17 -37.84 -0.87 10.53
N THR A 18 -38.20 0.39 10.31
CA THR A 18 -37.87 1.12 9.08
C THR A 18 -36.40 1.50 9.09
N ALA A 19 -35.56 0.69 8.44
CA ALA A 19 -34.33 1.20 7.86
C ALA A 19 -34.69 1.77 6.47
N CYS A 20 -34.78 3.10 6.37
CA CYS A 20 -35.00 3.76 5.10
C CYS A 20 -33.67 3.82 4.32
N ASP A 21 -33.40 2.78 3.53
CA ASP A 21 -32.40 2.89 2.47
C ASP A 21 -33.07 3.37 1.18
N ASN A 22 -32.48 4.37 0.52
CA ASN A 22 -33.07 5.06 -0.62
C ASN A 22 -32.86 4.27 -1.92
N THR A 23 -33.38 3.04 -1.93
CA THR A 23 -33.51 2.25 -3.16
C THR A 23 -34.37 3.00 -4.16
N VAL A 24 -33.77 3.32 -5.31
CA VAL A 24 -34.48 3.85 -6.48
C VAL A 24 -35.61 2.87 -6.83
N PRO A 25 -36.87 3.32 -7.04
CA PRO A 25 -37.97 2.43 -7.39
C PRO A 25 -37.62 1.59 -8.62
N SER A 26 -38.03 0.31 -8.63
CA SER A 26 -37.56 -0.73 -9.57
C SER A 26 -37.65 -0.34 -11.05
N ALA A 27 -36.56 0.27 -11.54
CA ALA A 27 -36.53 0.97 -12.81
C ALA A 27 -36.06 0.07 -13.97
N SER A 28 -37.04 -0.59 -14.57
CA SER A 28 -37.01 -1.08 -15.97
C SER A 28 -36.28 -2.40 -16.27
N LYS A 29 -36.63 -3.01 -17.42
CA LYS A 29 -36.11 -4.29 -17.95
C LYS A 29 -34.92 -4.10 -18.92
N TYR A 30 -34.19 -2.99 -18.84
CA TYR A 30 -33.18 -2.65 -19.85
C TYR A 30 -31.83 -3.27 -19.49
N ILE A 31 -31.23 -3.93 -20.47
CA ILE A 31 -29.85 -4.43 -20.40
C ILE A 31 -28.91 -3.26 -20.70
N PRO A 32 -27.79 -3.07 -19.97
CA PRO A 32 -26.83 -2.01 -20.27
C PRO A 32 -26.35 -2.07 -21.72
N THR A 33 -26.34 -0.92 -22.41
CA THR A 33 -25.81 -0.81 -23.79
C THR A 33 -24.48 -0.09 -23.87
N THR A 34 -23.91 0.26 -22.71
CA THR A 34 -22.55 0.76 -22.54
C THR A 34 -21.85 -0.04 -21.45
N ARG A 35 -20.60 -0.47 -21.68
CA ARG A 35 -19.74 -1.04 -20.63
C ARG A 35 -18.27 -0.68 -20.88
N GLU A 36 -17.57 -0.31 -19.81
CA GLU A 36 -16.15 0.04 -19.86
C GLU A 36 -15.31 -1.11 -19.29
N TYR A 37 -14.30 -1.54 -20.05
CA TYR A 37 -13.43 -2.66 -19.72
C TYR A 37 -11.99 -2.19 -19.55
N GLN A 38 -11.31 -2.72 -18.54
CA GLN A 38 -9.86 -2.70 -18.50
C GLN A 38 -9.31 -3.85 -19.34
N VAL A 39 -8.36 -3.54 -20.21
CA VAL A 39 -7.68 -4.50 -21.09
C VAL A 39 -6.19 -4.36 -20.89
N ILE A 40 -5.53 -5.48 -20.57
CA ILE A 40 -4.07 -5.56 -20.50
C ILE A 40 -3.58 -6.68 -21.41
N SER A 41 -2.53 -6.40 -22.19
CA SER A 41 -1.84 -7.39 -22.99
C SER A 41 -0.33 -7.20 -22.90
N THR A 42 0.38 -8.31 -22.81
CA THR A 42 1.85 -8.33 -22.86
C THR A 42 2.31 -9.39 -23.85
N PHE A 43 3.47 -9.14 -24.46
CA PHE A 43 4.15 -10.05 -25.37
C PHE A 43 5.65 -9.98 -25.11
N SER A 44 6.21 -11.11 -24.67
CA SER A 44 7.63 -11.28 -24.38
C SER A 44 8.24 -12.36 -25.28
N ILE A 45 9.54 -12.20 -25.54
CA ILE A 45 10.36 -13.23 -26.19
C ILE A 45 11.50 -13.56 -25.25
N ASN A 46 11.56 -14.81 -24.80
CA ASN A 46 12.71 -15.36 -24.09
C ASN A 46 13.57 -16.15 -25.08
N ASP A 47 14.87 -15.87 -25.13
CA ASP A 47 15.81 -16.57 -26.04
C ASP A 47 16.79 -17.52 -25.34
N GLY A 48 16.45 -17.94 -24.12
CA GLY A 48 17.27 -18.82 -23.28
C GLY A 48 18.45 -18.12 -22.60
N ILE A 49 18.67 -16.83 -22.89
CA ILE A 49 19.68 -15.97 -22.26
C ILE A 49 19.00 -14.75 -21.62
N SER A 50 17.99 -14.18 -22.29
CA SER A 50 17.28 -12.99 -21.83
C SER A 50 15.79 -13.04 -22.15
N THR A 51 14.97 -12.58 -21.21
CA THR A 51 13.59 -12.18 -21.48
C THR A 51 13.57 -10.78 -22.06
N GLN A 52 12.83 -10.60 -23.15
CA GLN A 52 12.70 -9.34 -23.85
C GLN A 52 11.21 -8.98 -23.96
N LYS A 53 10.76 -8.01 -23.16
CA LYS A 53 9.48 -7.32 -23.36
C LYS A 53 9.46 -6.72 -24.76
N ASN A 54 8.58 -7.22 -25.61
CA ASN A 54 8.41 -6.76 -26.99
C ASN A 54 7.17 -5.88 -27.14
N MET A 55 6.08 -6.19 -26.44
CA MET A 55 4.93 -5.31 -26.27
C MET A 55 4.38 -5.39 -24.85
N GLN A 56 3.94 -4.25 -24.31
CA GLN A 56 3.21 -4.11 -23.06
C GLN A 56 2.19 -2.97 -23.23
N GLY A 57 0.90 -3.30 -23.11
CA GLY A 57 -0.20 -2.36 -23.31
C GLY A 57 -1.28 -2.47 -22.24
N ARG A 58 -1.70 -1.34 -21.68
CA ARG A 58 -2.88 -1.21 -20.81
C ARG A 58 -3.83 -0.14 -21.33
N VAL A 59 -5.12 -0.44 -21.35
CA VAL A 59 -6.16 0.43 -21.91
C VAL A 59 -7.45 0.29 -21.10
N LEU A 60 -8.19 1.38 -20.93
CA LEU A 60 -9.61 1.34 -20.59
C LEU A 60 -10.42 1.59 -21.87
N LEU A 61 -11.21 0.61 -22.30
CA LEU A 61 -12.05 0.69 -23.51
C LEU A 61 -13.53 0.82 -23.11
N ASN A 62 -14.16 1.93 -23.48
CA ASN A 62 -15.61 2.11 -23.39
C ASN A 62 -16.28 1.58 -24.67
N TYR A 63 -17.14 0.58 -24.53
CA TYR A 63 -17.92 -0.01 -25.61
C TYR A 63 -19.36 0.48 -25.53
N GLN A 64 -19.83 1.16 -26.56
CA GLN A 64 -21.22 1.61 -26.72
C GLN A 64 -21.88 0.88 -27.90
N LEU A 65 -22.95 0.13 -27.63
CA LEU A 65 -23.68 -0.60 -28.66
C LEU A 65 -24.46 0.35 -29.58
N GLN A 66 -24.34 0.12 -30.89
CA GLN A 66 -25.01 0.87 -31.94
C GLN A 66 -26.09 0.06 -32.67
N ASP A 67 -27.05 0.77 -33.27
CA ASP A 67 -27.93 0.25 -34.31
C ASP A 67 -27.21 0.17 -35.68
N ALA A 68 -27.88 -0.42 -36.67
CA ALA A 68 -27.36 -0.50 -38.05
C ALA A 68 -27.30 0.87 -38.80
N GLN A 69 -27.51 1.98 -38.09
CA GLN A 69 -27.34 3.35 -38.57
C GLN A 69 -26.23 4.09 -37.77
N GLY A 70 -25.50 3.41 -36.90
CA GLY A 70 -24.39 3.96 -36.12
C GLY A 70 -24.82 4.80 -34.91
N LYS A 71 -26.03 4.59 -34.37
CA LYS A 71 -26.56 5.35 -33.22
C LYS A 71 -26.68 4.46 -31.99
N ALA A 72 -26.44 5.04 -30.81
CA ALA A 72 -26.62 4.35 -29.53
C ALA A 72 -28.03 3.72 -29.42
N THR A 73 -28.07 2.42 -29.13
CA THR A 73 -29.30 1.61 -29.13
C THR A 73 -29.66 1.07 -27.74
N ASN A 74 -30.78 0.36 -27.63
CA ASN A 74 -31.29 -0.26 -26.39
C ASN A 74 -31.40 -1.78 -26.55
N LEU A 75 -30.93 -2.54 -25.56
CA LEU A 75 -31.08 -4.00 -25.50
C LEU A 75 -32.32 -4.42 -24.70
N THR A 76 -33.21 -5.16 -25.35
CA THR A 76 -34.36 -5.85 -24.73
C THR A 76 -34.19 -7.37 -24.63
N THR A 77 -33.10 -7.88 -25.19
CA THR A 77 -32.63 -9.28 -25.16
C THR A 77 -31.13 -9.27 -24.85
N PRO A 78 -30.56 -10.39 -24.36
CA PRO A 78 -29.10 -10.52 -24.24
C PRO A 78 -28.39 -10.17 -25.55
N LEU A 79 -27.23 -9.53 -25.43
CA LEU A 79 -26.32 -9.20 -26.52
C LEU A 79 -25.96 -10.46 -27.32
N THR A 80 -25.95 -10.33 -28.64
CA THR A 80 -25.75 -11.43 -29.60
C THR A 80 -24.35 -11.45 -30.20
N ASN A 81 -24.00 -12.58 -30.79
CA ASN A 81 -22.80 -12.81 -31.61
C ASN A 81 -22.62 -11.79 -32.76
N ASP A 82 -23.71 -11.24 -33.30
CA ASP A 82 -23.69 -10.10 -34.21
C ASP A 82 -23.95 -8.82 -33.39
N ALA A 83 -23.05 -7.83 -33.50
CA ALA A 83 -23.15 -6.55 -32.81
C ALA A 83 -22.31 -5.46 -33.52
N LEU A 84 -22.71 -4.19 -33.36
CA LEU A 84 -21.91 -3.04 -33.79
C LEU A 84 -21.59 -2.18 -32.55
N PHE A 85 -20.32 -1.90 -32.31
CA PHE A 85 -19.87 -1.07 -31.20
C PHE A 85 -19.16 0.18 -31.70
N PHE A 86 -19.42 1.31 -31.05
CA PHE A 86 -18.41 2.35 -30.90
C PHE A 86 -17.50 1.98 -29.73
N VAL A 87 -16.18 2.05 -29.95
CA VAL A 87 -15.14 1.68 -29.00
C VAL A 87 -14.19 2.86 -28.85
N GLN A 88 -14.16 3.46 -27.65
CA GLN A 88 -13.32 4.61 -27.35
C GLN A 88 -12.42 4.35 -26.15
N PRO A 89 -11.09 4.55 -26.27
CA PRO A 89 -10.18 4.44 -25.14
C PRO A 89 -10.27 5.68 -24.25
N SER A 90 -10.64 5.51 -22.98
CA SER A 90 -10.58 6.57 -21.96
C SER A 90 -9.19 6.68 -21.33
N LEU A 91 -8.40 5.60 -21.37
CA LEU A 91 -7.00 5.52 -20.98
C LEU A 91 -6.27 4.61 -21.94
N MET A 92 -5.03 4.94 -22.30
CA MET A 92 -4.18 4.05 -23.10
C MET A 92 -2.70 4.33 -22.84
N GLN A 93 -1.95 3.28 -22.50
CA GLN A 93 -0.49 3.26 -22.49
C GLN A 93 -0.02 2.00 -23.23
N LEU A 94 0.76 2.16 -24.31
CA LEU A 94 1.27 1.06 -25.13
C LEU A 94 2.74 1.30 -25.47
N GLY A 95 3.62 0.48 -24.90
CA GLY A 95 5.01 0.33 -25.34
C GLY A 95 5.15 -0.91 -26.22
N ASP A 96 5.76 -0.76 -27.40
CA ASP A 96 6.05 -1.86 -28.31
C ASP A 96 7.38 -1.56 -29.04
N ARG A 97 8.25 -2.56 -29.21
CA ARG A 97 9.56 -2.39 -29.89
C ARG A 97 9.44 -2.14 -31.40
N SER A 98 8.31 -2.49 -32.01
CA SER A 98 7.97 -2.15 -33.40
C SER A 98 7.44 -0.71 -33.53
N LEU A 99 6.99 -0.09 -32.44
CA LEU A 99 6.68 1.34 -32.38
C LEU A 99 7.97 2.13 -32.05
N PRO A 100 8.36 3.12 -32.86
CA PRO A 100 9.51 3.97 -32.53
C PRO A 100 9.24 4.91 -31.33
N ILE A 101 7.98 5.04 -30.91
CA ILE A 101 7.48 5.94 -29.87
C ILE A 101 6.30 5.24 -29.16
N PRO A 102 6.26 5.15 -27.82
CA PRO A 102 5.11 4.60 -27.11
C PRO A 102 3.88 5.52 -27.22
N ILE A 103 2.69 4.93 -27.18
CA ILE A 103 1.42 5.67 -27.14
C ILE A 103 1.05 5.88 -25.67
N SER A 104 0.65 7.09 -25.30
CA SER A 104 0.17 7.42 -23.95
C SER A 104 -0.92 8.48 -24.02
N ASN A 105 -1.99 8.32 -23.21
CA ASN A 105 -2.98 9.38 -22.97
C ASN A 105 -2.48 10.45 -22.00
N ILE A 106 -1.35 10.22 -21.31
CA ILE A 106 -0.74 11.20 -20.41
C ILE A 106 0.18 12.15 -21.19
N ASP A 107 1.22 11.61 -21.86
CA ASP A 107 2.16 12.36 -22.70
C ASP A 107 2.14 11.87 -24.17
N PRO A 108 1.34 12.48 -25.06
CA PRO A 108 1.34 12.20 -26.48
C PRO A 108 2.54 12.87 -27.18
N LYS A 109 3.70 12.21 -27.10
CA LYS A 109 4.98 12.65 -27.69
C LYS A 109 4.80 13.10 -29.13
N ASN A 110 5.34 14.28 -29.46
CA ASN A 110 4.96 15.08 -30.65
C ASN A 110 4.82 14.34 -31.98
N SER A 111 5.67 13.35 -32.26
CA SER A 111 5.68 12.58 -33.51
C SER A 111 4.64 11.45 -33.60
N ALA A 112 3.85 11.21 -32.54
CA ALA A 112 2.72 10.28 -32.53
C ALA A 112 1.35 10.96 -32.67
N LYS A 113 1.28 12.30 -32.71
CA LYS A 113 0.04 13.09 -32.57
C LYS A 113 -1.10 12.74 -33.53
N GLU A 114 -0.79 12.37 -34.77
CA GLU A 114 -1.81 11.91 -35.73
C GLU A 114 -2.45 10.60 -35.27
N LEU A 115 -1.65 9.61 -34.88
CA LEU A 115 -2.13 8.35 -34.31
C LEU A 115 -2.87 8.56 -32.98
N THR A 116 -2.39 9.45 -32.11
CA THR A 116 -3.10 9.87 -30.89
C THR A 116 -4.50 10.37 -31.20
N SER A 117 -4.65 11.28 -32.18
CA SER A 117 -5.96 11.82 -32.57
C SER A 117 -6.90 10.73 -33.13
N ILE A 118 -6.38 9.79 -33.93
CA ILE A 118 -7.15 8.65 -34.45
C ILE A 118 -7.66 7.75 -33.32
N ILE A 119 -6.82 7.52 -32.30
CA ILE A 119 -7.16 6.69 -31.13
C ILE A 119 -8.15 7.43 -30.21
N GLN A 120 -7.99 8.73 -30.00
CA GLN A 120 -8.87 9.57 -29.19
C GLN A 120 -10.30 9.66 -29.74
N GLU A 121 -10.46 9.78 -31.06
CA GLU A 121 -11.77 9.78 -31.75
C GLU A 121 -12.46 8.40 -31.75
N GLY A 122 -11.70 7.33 -31.50
CA GLY A 122 -12.21 5.96 -31.37
C GLY A 122 -12.57 5.26 -32.69
N PHE A 123 -13.17 4.07 -32.55
CA PHE A 123 -13.34 3.10 -33.63
C PHE A 123 -14.76 2.52 -33.65
N ASN A 124 -15.26 2.19 -34.83
CA ASN A 124 -16.42 1.31 -35.00
C ASN A 124 -15.91 -0.13 -35.17
N LEU A 125 -16.38 -1.02 -34.29
CA LEU A 125 -16.10 -2.45 -34.27
C LEU A 125 -17.37 -3.22 -34.66
N GLU A 126 -17.34 -3.89 -35.81
CA GLU A 126 -18.39 -4.79 -36.30
C GLU A 126 -18.04 -6.24 -35.93
N LEU A 127 -18.90 -6.88 -35.13
CA LEU A 127 -18.83 -8.30 -34.79
C LEU A 127 -19.81 -9.10 -35.64
N LYS A 128 -19.39 -10.30 -36.07
CA LYS A 128 -20.22 -11.21 -36.86
C LYS A 128 -19.96 -12.67 -36.49
N ASN A 129 -21.00 -13.41 -36.11
CA ASN A 129 -20.92 -14.73 -35.47
C ASN A 129 -20.09 -14.77 -34.16
N GLY A 130 -19.64 -13.62 -33.65
CA GLY A 130 -18.75 -13.44 -32.50
C GLY A 130 -17.34 -13.01 -32.88
N ASP A 131 -16.93 -13.21 -34.13
CA ASP A 131 -15.63 -12.78 -34.65
C ASP A 131 -15.62 -11.29 -35.03
N ASN A 132 -14.44 -10.67 -34.96
CA ASN A 132 -14.22 -9.31 -35.43
C ASN A 132 -14.30 -9.28 -36.97
N ASN A 133 -15.43 -8.81 -37.52
CA ASN A 133 -15.62 -8.67 -38.96
C ASN A 133 -14.90 -7.43 -39.50
N ARG A 134 -14.94 -6.32 -38.75
CA ARG A 134 -14.28 -5.08 -39.15
C ARG A 134 -14.00 -4.14 -37.98
N LEU A 135 -12.76 -3.64 -37.89
CA LEU A 135 -12.40 -2.49 -37.07
C LEU A 135 -12.12 -1.30 -38.00
N THR A 136 -12.81 -0.16 -37.80
CA THR A 136 -12.65 1.04 -38.62
C THR A 136 -12.64 2.30 -37.76
N PRO A 137 -11.65 3.21 -37.86
CA PRO A 137 -11.67 4.50 -37.16
C PRO A 137 -12.95 5.31 -37.45
N VAL A 138 -13.37 6.14 -36.51
CA VAL A 138 -14.43 7.14 -36.75
C VAL A 138 -13.92 8.27 -37.66
N THR A 139 -12.64 8.65 -37.50
CA THR A 139 -11.94 9.60 -38.36
C THR A 139 -11.93 9.11 -39.82
N LYS A 140 -12.37 9.98 -40.75
CA LYS A 140 -12.47 9.65 -42.18
C LYS A 140 -11.10 9.64 -42.86
N ILE A 141 -10.44 8.49 -42.78
CA ILE A 141 -9.17 8.15 -43.44
C ILE A 141 -9.47 7.23 -44.63
N GLU A 142 -8.64 7.23 -45.67
CA GLU A 142 -8.81 6.26 -46.77
C GLU A 142 -8.49 4.83 -46.29
N GLU A 143 -9.26 3.85 -46.77
CA GLU A 143 -9.16 2.44 -46.37
C GLU A 143 -7.76 1.84 -46.60
N LYS A 144 -7.07 2.30 -47.65
CA LYS A 144 -5.67 1.95 -47.94
C LYS A 144 -4.72 2.35 -46.80
N ASP A 145 -4.93 3.53 -46.21
CA ASP A 145 -4.06 4.13 -45.21
C ASP A 145 -4.35 3.48 -43.85
N ILE A 146 -5.63 3.17 -43.56
CA ILE A 146 -6.03 2.35 -42.39
C ILE A 146 -5.41 0.94 -42.46
N ALA A 147 -5.35 0.33 -43.65
CA ALA A 147 -4.68 -0.96 -43.83
C ALA A 147 -3.17 -0.83 -43.60
N GLU A 148 -2.52 0.23 -44.10
CA GLU A 148 -1.09 0.50 -43.87
C GLU A 148 -0.77 0.79 -42.39
N LEU A 149 -1.65 1.54 -41.71
CA LEU A 149 -1.64 1.86 -40.28
C LEU A 149 -1.58 0.58 -39.43
N PHE A 150 -2.56 -0.33 -39.61
CA PHE A 150 -2.65 -1.55 -38.80
C PHE A 150 -1.70 -2.67 -39.27
N ASN A 151 -1.29 -2.71 -40.54
CA ASN A 151 -0.23 -3.62 -40.99
C ASN A 151 1.14 -3.26 -40.40
N ARG A 152 1.39 -1.97 -40.14
CA ARG A 152 2.58 -1.51 -39.39
C ARG A 152 2.44 -1.76 -37.90
N TRP A 153 1.24 -1.62 -37.33
CA TRP A 153 1.00 -1.63 -35.88
C TRP A 153 0.03 -2.74 -35.46
N ALA A 154 0.37 -3.98 -35.81
CA ALA A 154 -0.47 -5.16 -35.56
C ALA A 154 -0.83 -5.35 -34.07
N SER A 155 0.05 -4.96 -33.14
CA SER A 155 -0.20 -5.01 -31.69
C SER A 155 -1.31 -4.05 -31.24
N LEU A 156 -1.35 -2.83 -31.81
CA LEU A 156 -2.43 -1.86 -31.57
C LEU A 156 -3.76 -2.41 -32.10
N LYS A 157 -3.76 -2.97 -33.31
CA LYS A 157 -4.92 -3.65 -33.90
C LYS A 157 -5.42 -4.77 -32.97
N SER A 158 -4.52 -5.68 -32.57
CA SER A 158 -4.79 -6.83 -31.70
C SER A 158 -5.37 -6.46 -30.33
N LEU A 159 -5.06 -5.27 -29.81
CA LEU A 159 -5.63 -4.79 -28.54
C LEU A 159 -7.02 -4.16 -28.74
N LEU A 160 -7.24 -3.42 -29.82
CA LEU A 160 -8.55 -2.82 -30.14
C LEU A 160 -9.58 -3.84 -30.64
N GLU A 161 -9.12 -4.98 -31.17
CA GLU A 161 -9.94 -6.13 -31.57
C GLU A 161 -10.30 -7.08 -30.39
N GLN A 162 -10.12 -6.67 -29.14
CA GLN A 162 -10.68 -7.42 -28.01
C GLN A 162 -12.20 -7.18 -27.93
N SER A 163 -12.98 -8.26 -27.90
CA SER A 163 -14.44 -8.22 -27.92
C SER A 163 -15.04 -8.40 -26.53
N PRO A 164 -16.08 -7.63 -26.16
CA PRO A 164 -16.83 -7.82 -24.93
C PRO A 164 -17.92 -8.91 -25.05
N THR A 165 -17.96 -9.65 -26.15
CA THR A 165 -18.77 -10.87 -26.33
C THR A 165 -17.89 -12.11 -26.33
N LEU A 166 -18.48 -13.26 -26.02
CA LEU A 166 -17.84 -14.54 -26.35
C LEU A 166 -17.78 -14.69 -27.88
N PRO A 167 -16.63 -15.01 -28.49
CA PRO A 167 -16.49 -15.00 -29.96
C PRO A 167 -17.12 -16.22 -30.66
N VAL A 168 -17.85 -17.08 -29.93
CA VAL A 168 -18.45 -18.30 -30.49
C VAL A 168 -19.82 -18.56 -29.86
N LEU A 169 -20.74 -19.07 -30.67
CA LEU A 169 -22.02 -19.61 -30.22
C LEU A 169 -21.80 -20.92 -29.44
N LEU A 170 -21.43 -20.82 -28.16
CA LEU A 170 -21.43 -22.00 -27.27
C LEU A 170 -22.87 -22.30 -26.82
N GLU A 171 -23.31 -23.54 -27.01
CA GLU A 171 -24.55 -23.99 -26.36
C GLU A 171 -24.36 -23.91 -24.84
N PRO A 172 -25.32 -23.36 -24.06
CA PRO A 172 -25.24 -23.31 -22.61
C PRO A 172 -25.51 -24.69 -21.99
N ARG A 173 -24.60 -25.62 -22.24
CA ARG A 173 -24.58 -27.01 -21.74
C ARG A 173 -23.15 -27.37 -21.35
N VAL A 174 -22.94 -27.76 -20.09
CA VAL A 174 -21.65 -28.26 -19.60
C VAL A 174 -21.17 -29.42 -20.48
N GLY A 175 -19.88 -29.38 -20.87
CA GLY A 175 -19.27 -30.33 -21.81
C GLY A 175 -19.63 -30.09 -23.28
N TYR A 176 -20.37 -29.03 -23.64
CA TYR A 176 -20.39 -28.59 -25.03
C TYR A 176 -19.00 -28.09 -25.44
N SER A 177 -18.51 -28.56 -26.58
CA SER A 177 -17.23 -28.13 -27.14
C SER A 177 -17.32 -27.88 -28.64
N THR A 178 -16.56 -26.90 -29.13
CA THR A 178 -16.52 -26.52 -30.55
C THR A 178 -15.16 -25.91 -30.93
N THR A 179 -14.90 -25.76 -32.23
CA THR A 179 -13.69 -25.13 -32.75
C THR A 179 -13.63 -23.66 -32.36
N ALA A 180 -12.46 -23.16 -31.99
CA ALA A 180 -12.23 -21.72 -31.87
C ALA A 180 -12.00 -21.10 -33.26
N PRO A 181 -12.73 -20.04 -33.66
CA PRO A 181 -12.67 -19.50 -35.02
C PRO A 181 -11.32 -18.83 -35.34
N MET A 182 -10.70 -18.19 -34.34
CA MET A 182 -9.41 -17.53 -34.49
C MET A 182 -8.22 -18.49 -34.67
N ASP A 183 -8.37 -19.78 -34.36
CA ASP A 183 -7.35 -20.80 -34.63
C ASP A 183 -7.98 -22.21 -34.64
N GLU A 184 -8.02 -22.85 -35.81
CA GLU A 184 -8.57 -24.20 -35.97
C GLU A 184 -7.89 -25.28 -35.09
N ARG A 185 -6.72 -24.99 -34.49
CA ARG A 185 -6.04 -25.90 -33.56
C ARG A 185 -6.57 -25.82 -32.12
N LEU A 186 -7.44 -24.86 -31.83
CA LEU A 186 -8.00 -24.61 -30.50
C LEU A 186 -9.47 -25.04 -30.39
N ILE A 187 -9.88 -25.37 -29.17
CA ILE A 187 -11.21 -25.84 -28.80
C ILE A 187 -11.72 -25.03 -27.62
N TRP A 188 -12.98 -24.63 -27.73
CA TRP A 188 -13.78 -24.14 -26.61
C TRP A 188 -14.46 -25.30 -25.91
N THR A 189 -14.55 -25.26 -24.59
CA THR A 189 -15.34 -26.19 -23.77
C THR A 189 -16.08 -25.42 -22.68
N VAL A 190 -17.40 -25.61 -22.58
CA VAL A 190 -18.21 -25.05 -21.49
C VAL A 190 -18.01 -25.89 -20.22
N GLU A 191 -17.50 -25.29 -19.15
CA GLU A 191 -17.26 -25.96 -17.88
C GLU A 191 -18.43 -25.82 -16.91
N GLN A 192 -19.06 -24.64 -16.86
CA GLN A 192 -20.13 -24.33 -15.91
C GLN A 192 -21.23 -23.49 -16.57
N VAL A 193 -22.48 -23.76 -16.17
CA VAL A 193 -23.66 -22.99 -16.58
C VAL A 193 -24.58 -22.85 -15.36
N SER A 194 -24.93 -21.62 -15.01
CA SER A 194 -26.02 -21.28 -14.09
C SER A 194 -27.08 -20.49 -14.85
N ASP A 195 -28.19 -20.09 -14.21
CA ASP A 195 -29.20 -19.23 -14.86
C ASP A 195 -28.60 -17.88 -15.31
N ASP A 196 -27.60 -17.39 -14.58
CA ASP A 196 -27.02 -16.05 -14.75
C ASP A 196 -25.67 -16.07 -15.49
N LYS A 197 -24.93 -17.19 -15.47
CA LYS A 197 -23.56 -17.28 -16.01
C LYS A 197 -23.31 -18.47 -16.92
N LEU A 198 -22.37 -18.30 -17.85
CA LEU A 198 -21.69 -19.35 -18.59
C LEU A 198 -20.18 -19.15 -18.41
N LEU A 199 -19.47 -20.22 -18.05
CA LEU A 199 -18.00 -20.23 -17.97
C LEU A 199 -17.45 -21.26 -18.97
N ALA A 200 -16.47 -20.84 -19.76
CA ALA A 200 -15.82 -21.66 -20.78
C ALA A 200 -14.29 -21.57 -20.73
N VAL A 201 -13.64 -22.68 -21.07
CA VAL A 201 -12.19 -22.79 -21.28
C VAL A 201 -11.88 -22.80 -22.78
N LEU A 202 -10.80 -22.13 -23.14
CA LEU A 202 -10.10 -22.25 -24.42
C LEU A 202 -8.80 -23.05 -24.22
N GLN A 203 -8.57 -24.09 -25.04
CA GLN A 203 -7.36 -24.91 -24.99
C GLN A 203 -7.06 -25.55 -26.36
N ASN A 204 -5.96 -26.28 -26.50
CA ASN A 204 -5.63 -27.03 -27.74
C ASN A 204 -6.62 -28.19 -28.00
N LYS A 205 -6.97 -28.45 -29.27
CA LYS A 205 -7.93 -29.50 -29.72
C LYS A 205 -7.52 -30.96 -29.42
N GLN A 206 -6.27 -31.20 -29.07
CA GLN A 206 -5.73 -32.53 -28.77
C GLN A 206 -4.94 -32.46 -27.46
N GLN A 207 -4.93 -33.56 -26.71
CA GLN A 207 -3.96 -33.81 -25.65
C GLN A 207 -2.54 -34.10 -26.20
N GLN A 208 -2.09 -33.32 -27.18
CA GLN A 208 -0.67 -33.04 -27.32
C GLN A 208 -0.30 -32.16 -26.12
N GLY A 209 0.02 -32.78 -24.99
CA GLY A 209 0.05 -32.13 -23.67
C GLY A 209 1.18 -31.13 -23.47
N GLU A 210 1.82 -31.16 -22.31
CA GLU A 210 2.88 -30.20 -21.90
C GLU A 210 4.11 -30.18 -22.85
N ASN A 211 4.18 -31.11 -23.81
CA ASN A 211 5.21 -31.29 -24.83
C ASN A 211 4.87 -30.71 -26.22
N SER A 212 3.75 -29.99 -26.40
CA SER A 212 3.44 -29.30 -27.65
C SER A 212 4.17 -27.96 -27.75
N ASN A 213 4.67 -27.58 -28.94
CA ASN A 213 5.35 -26.30 -29.14
C ASN A 213 4.43 -25.09 -28.89
N LEU A 214 3.14 -25.21 -29.23
CA LEU A 214 2.13 -24.18 -29.01
C LEU A 214 1.18 -24.63 -27.90
N LYS A 215 1.29 -23.96 -26.75
CA LYS A 215 0.45 -24.17 -25.56
C LYS A 215 -0.49 -22.98 -25.44
N VAL A 216 -1.80 -23.22 -25.35
CA VAL A 216 -2.80 -22.17 -25.12
C VAL A 216 -3.75 -22.59 -24.00
N TYR A 217 -4.03 -21.66 -23.11
CA TYR A 217 -5.06 -21.80 -22.10
C TYR A 217 -5.76 -20.46 -21.86
N GLY A 218 -7.08 -20.46 -21.68
CA GLY A 218 -7.81 -19.28 -21.25
C GLY A 218 -9.14 -19.63 -20.61
N LYS A 219 -9.66 -18.72 -19.79
CA LYS A 219 -11.00 -18.78 -19.20
C LYS A 219 -11.80 -17.53 -19.49
N PHE A 220 -13.09 -17.74 -19.72
CA PHE A 220 -14.04 -16.74 -20.19
C PHE A 220 -15.35 -16.91 -19.42
N GLU A 221 -15.83 -15.83 -18.81
CA GLU A 221 -17.06 -15.76 -18.03
C GLU A 221 -18.04 -14.80 -18.71
N LEU A 222 -19.28 -15.26 -18.98
CA LEU A 222 -20.29 -14.51 -19.72
C LEU A 222 -21.60 -14.44 -18.91
N ASN A 223 -22.15 -13.24 -18.80
CA ASN A 223 -23.45 -12.99 -18.17
C ASN A 223 -24.59 -13.36 -19.13
N ARG A 224 -25.35 -14.40 -18.81
CA ARG A 224 -26.42 -14.94 -19.66
C ARG A 224 -27.66 -14.04 -19.73
N LYS A 225 -27.86 -13.16 -18.75
CA LYS A 225 -28.98 -12.21 -18.73
C LYS A 225 -28.73 -10.99 -19.63
N THR A 226 -27.48 -10.63 -19.85
CA THR A 226 -27.09 -9.40 -20.57
C THR A 226 -26.32 -9.65 -21.86
N GLY A 227 -25.61 -10.78 -21.97
CA GLY A 227 -24.72 -11.15 -23.07
C GLY A 227 -23.35 -10.47 -23.03
N TRP A 228 -23.04 -9.69 -21.97
CA TRP A 228 -21.72 -9.09 -21.77
C TRP A 228 -20.73 -10.06 -21.11
N LEU A 229 -19.46 -9.95 -21.48
CA LEU A 229 -18.32 -10.59 -20.83
C LEU A 229 -18.15 -10.06 -19.39
N GLU A 230 -17.98 -10.95 -18.43
CA GLU A 230 -17.66 -10.62 -17.03
C GLU A 230 -16.16 -10.81 -16.73
N SER A 231 -15.49 -11.74 -17.41
CA SER A 231 -14.03 -11.82 -17.44
C SER A 231 -13.50 -12.63 -18.63
N MET A 232 -12.29 -12.28 -19.09
CA MET A 232 -11.47 -13.06 -20.00
C MET A 232 -10.02 -13.03 -19.49
N ALA A 233 -9.38 -14.19 -19.46
CA ALA A 233 -7.92 -14.29 -19.47
C ALA A 233 -7.47 -15.34 -20.48
N LEU A 234 -6.46 -15.00 -21.27
CA LEU A 234 -5.88 -15.83 -22.32
C LEU A 234 -4.35 -15.78 -22.25
N PHE A 235 -3.76 -16.97 -22.16
CA PHE A 235 -2.33 -17.21 -22.07
C PHE A 235 -1.90 -18.10 -23.23
N LYS A 236 -0.81 -17.73 -23.89
CA LYS A 236 -0.23 -18.48 -25.00
C LYS A 236 1.29 -18.52 -24.88
N GLN A 237 1.86 -19.71 -25.04
CA GLN A 237 3.28 -19.94 -25.16
C GLN A 237 3.54 -20.66 -26.50
N ASP A 238 4.45 -20.14 -27.31
CA ASP A 238 4.84 -20.73 -28.60
C ASP A 238 6.37 -20.87 -28.67
N GLU A 239 6.87 -22.09 -28.87
CA GLU A 239 8.30 -22.42 -28.89
C GLU A 239 8.80 -22.59 -30.33
N GLN A 240 9.45 -21.53 -30.86
CA GLN A 240 9.92 -21.48 -32.24
C GLN A 240 11.43 -21.22 -32.32
N ARG A 241 12.17 -22.11 -33.00
CA ARG A 241 13.60 -21.96 -33.32
C ARG A 241 14.50 -21.69 -32.10
N GLY A 242 14.16 -22.25 -30.93
CA GLY A 242 14.90 -22.05 -29.68
C GLY A 242 14.57 -20.75 -28.94
N LYS A 243 13.50 -20.04 -29.33
CA LYS A 243 12.93 -18.94 -28.57
C LYS A 243 11.52 -19.28 -28.10
N THR A 244 11.18 -18.86 -26.89
CA THR A 244 9.85 -18.97 -26.30
C THR A 244 9.16 -17.63 -26.42
N PHE A 245 8.00 -17.61 -27.06
CA PHE A 245 7.15 -16.44 -27.23
C PHE A 245 5.98 -16.56 -26.27
N VAL A 246 5.85 -15.66 -25.30
CA VAL A 246 4.75 -15.65 -24.33
C VAL A 246 3.84 -14.46 -24.61
N GLN A 247 2.53 -14.70 -24.61
CA GLN A 247 1.51 -13.69 -24.80
C GLN A 247 0.43 -13.82 -23.72
N ARG A 248 0.13 -12.69 -23.06
CA ARG A 248 -0.99 -12.52 -22.13
C ARG A 248 -2.02 -11.58 -22.78
N ILE A 249 -3.30 -11.89 -22.67
CA ILE A 249 -4.41 -10.98 -22.99
C ILE A 249 -5.48 -11.16 -21.93
N VAL A 250 -5.88 -10.07 -21.27
CA VAL A 250 -6.85 -10.11 -20.17
C VAL A 250 -7.79 -8.92 -20.30
N MET A 251 -9.08 -9.18 -20.11
CA MET A 251 -10.15 -8.19 -20.22
C MET A 251 -11.16 -8.40 -19.08
N ALA A 252 -11.42 -7.35 -18.33
CA ALA A 252 -12.38 -7.35 -17.22
C ALA A 252 -13.13 -6.02 -17.15
N PRO A 253 -14.36 -5.99 -16.61
CA PRO A 253 -15.07 -4.75 -16.32
C PRO A 253 -14.21 -3.80 -15.46
N LYS A 254 -14.31 -2.48 -15.69
CA LYS A 254 -13.54 -1.43 -14.99
C LYS A 254 -13.79 -1.38 -13.47
N ASP A 255 -14.96 -1.86 -13.06
CA ASP A 255 -15.45 -1.96 -11.68
C ASP A 255 -14.93 -3.17 -10.91
N ARG A 256 -14.21 -4.10 -11.56
CA ARG A 256 -13.41 -5.14 -10.88
C ARG A 256 -11.96 -4.63 -10.70
N PRO A 257 -11.53 -4.19 -9.49
CA PRO A 257 -10.12 -3.81 -9.28
C PRO A 257 -9.15 -5.01 -9.43
N ASP A 258 -7.85 -4.72 -9.32
CA ASP A 258 -6.72 -5.65 -9.22
C ASP A 258 -6.23 -6.39 -10.48
N VAL A 259 -7.03 -6.52 -11.54
CA VAL A 259 -6.56 -7.14 -12.81
C VAL A 259 -5.38 -6.38 -13.41
N MET A 260 -5.46 -5.04 -13.42
CA MET A 260 -4.43 -4.17 -14.00
C MET A 260 -3.17 -4.06 -13.12
N SER A 261 -3.33 -3.93 -11.80
CA SER A 261 -2.20 -3.77 -10.88
C SER A 261 -1.36 -5.05 -10.76
N LEU A 262 -1.99 -6.23 -10.77
CA LEU A 262 -1.30 -7.52 -10.77
C LEU A 262 -0.41 -7.72 -12.01
N LEU A 263 -0.90 -7.36 -13.21
CA LEU A 263 -0.19 -7.65 -14.46
C LEU A 263 0.73 -6.53 -14.97
N TRP A 264 0.58 -5.27 -14.55
CA TRP A 264 1.41 -4.18 -15.10
C TRP A 264 2.91 -4.35 -14.78
N TYR A 265 3.22 -4.94 -13.62
CA TYR A 265 4.60 -5.22 -13.20
C TYR A 265 5.03 -6.67 -13.43
N ALA A 266 4.11 -7.58 -13.78
CA ALA A 266 4.41 -8.99 -13.99
C ALA A 266 4.99 -9.27 -15.39
N ASP A 267 6.20 -9.82 -15.42
CA ASP A 267 6.89 -10.28 -16.61
C ASP A 267 7.73 -11.54 -16.34
N ASP A 268 8.30 -12.15 -17.37
CA ASP A 268 8.99 -13.43 -17.21
C ASP A 268 10.23 -13.34 -16.28
N ASN A 269 10.73 -12.16 -15.90
CA ASN A 269 11.75 -12.03 -14.86
C ASN A 269 11.10 -12.05 -13.47
N TYR A 270 10.05 -11.24 -13.24
CA TYR A 270 9.28 -11.26 -12.00
C TYR A 270 8.66 -12.65 -11.73
N ASP A 271 8.08 -13.26 -12.75
CA ASP A 271 7.57 -14.63 -12.69
C ASP A 271 8.71 -15.63 -12.45
N ALA A 272 9.89 -15.46 -13.05
CA ALA A 272 11.03 -16.35 -12.81
C ALA A 272 11.65 -16.19 -11.42
N GLU A 273 11.67 -15.00 -10.83
CA GLU A 273 12.08 -14.77 -9.44
C GLU A 273 11.13 -15.53 -8.49
N ARG A 274 9.81 -15.38 -8.66
CA ARG A 274 8.81 -16.17 -7.92
C ARG A 274 8.94 -17.69 -8.16
N ASP A 275 9.20 -18.10 -9.40
CA ASP A 275 9.46 -19.50 -9.77
C ASP A 275 10.79 -20.03 -9.19
N ILE A 276 11.74 -19.16 -8.84
CA ILE A 276 13.01 -19.49 -8.18
C ILE A 276 12.80 -19.62 -6.68
N ASP A 277 12.15 -18.66 -6.03
CA ASP A 277 11.83 -18.68 -4.59
C ASP A 277 11.07 -19.97 -4.22
N ASP A 278 10.04 -20.31 -5.01
CA ASP A 278 9.26 -21.55 -4.90
C ASP A 278 10.10 -22.83 -5.05
N LYS A 279 11.02 -22.86 -6.04
CA LYS A 279 11.83 -24.06 -6.35
C LYS A 279 12.99 -24.26 -5.40
N GLN A 280 13.59 -23.17 -4.90
CA GLN A 280 14.69 -23.22 -3.95
C GLN A 280 14.20 -23.36 -2.50
N GLN A 281 12.90 -23.14 -2.25
CA GLN A 281 12.31 -23.08 -0.91
C GLN A 281 13.02 -22.02 -0.05
N GLU A 282 13.18 -20.81 -0.61
CA GLU A 282 13.74 -19.63 0.06
C GLU A 282 12.79 -19.14 1.16
N LEU A 283 12.82 -19.82 2.31
CA LEU A 283 11.99 -19.50 3.47
C LEU A 283 12.58 -18.28 4.19
N TYR A 284 11.90 -17.14 4.12
CA TYR A 284 12.29 -15.89 4.80
C TYR A 284 11.96 -15.94 6.30
N PRO A 285 12.68 -15.22 7.18
CA PRO A 285 12.33 -15.14 8.60
C PRO A 285 10.91 -14.62 8.82
N ILE A 286 10.17 -15.23 9.75
CA ILE A 286 8.87 -14.69 10.19
C ILE A 286 9.13 -13.36 10.90
N ARG A 287 8.35 -12.31 10.56
CA ARG A 287 8.57 -10.96 11.10
C ARG A 287 8.09 -10.85 12.55
N ASP A 288 9.02 -10.79 13.48
CA ASP A 288 8.78 -10.40 14.88
C ASP A 288 8.52 -8.88 14.97
N VAL A 289 7.27 -8.51 14.65
CA VAL A 289 6.71 -7.18 14.94
C VAL A 289 5.49 -7.42 15.81
N PRO A 290 5.54 -7.11 17.13
CA PRO A 290 4.45 -7.42 18.05
C PRO A 290 3.08 -6.90 17.58
N ARG A 291 2.07 -7.76 17.74
CA ARG A 291 0.67 -7.49 17.41
C ARG A 291 -0.20 -7.73 18.64
N GLU A 292 -1.07 -6.77 18.95
CA GLU A 292 -2.10 -6.95 19.95
C GLU A 292 -3.39 -7.46 19.31
N PHE A 293 -3.65 -8.76 19.49
CA PHE A 293 -4.90 -9.38 19.09
C PHE A 293 -5.96 -9.10 20.15
N LYS A 294 -6.76 -8.05 19.93
CA LYS A 294 -7.90 -7.65 20.78
C LYS A 294 -9.15 -7.41 19.93
N PRO A 295 -10.38 -7.74 20.41
CA PRO A 295 -11.61 -7.48 19.68
C PRO A 295 -11.73 -6.00 19.30
N THR A 296 -12.11 -5.73 18.06
CA THR A 296 -12.22 -4.37 17.52
C THR A 296 -13.44 -3.66 18.11
N ASP A 297 -13.26 -2.69 19.00
CA ASP A 297 -14.37 -1.90 19.57
C ASP A 297 -14.68 -0.63 18.76
N LYS A 298 -15.87 -0.07 18.98
CA LYS A 298 -16.37 1.08 18.23
C LYS A 298 -15.52 2.35 18.38
N ALA A 299 -14.94 2.60 19.54
CA ALA A 299 -14.10 3.78 19.77
C ALA A 299 -12.76 3.65 19.05
N PHE A 300 -12.17 2.45 19.05
CA PHE A 300 -10.99 2.16 18.23
C PHE A 300 -11.29 2.35 16.73
N ILE A 301 -12.40 1.81 16.22
CA ILE A 301 -12.82 2.00 14.81
C ILE A 301 -13.02 3.50 14.48
N GLN A 302 -13.53 4.31 15.42
CA GLN A 302 -13.68 5.76 15.23
C GLN A 302 -12.34 6.51 15.15
N SER A 303 -11.31 6.07 15.86
CA SER A 303 -9.97 6.69 15.78
C SER A 303 -9.24 6.46 14.45
N LEU A 304 -9.64 5.48 13.64
CA LEU A 304 -8.97 5.11 12.39
C LEU A 304 -9.12 6.15 11.25
N LEU A 305 -9.94 7.18 11.40
CA LEU A 305 -10.06 8.29 10.42
C LEU A 305 -9.85 9.66 11.10
N ALA A 306 -8.79 9.78 11.91
CA ALA A 306 -8.38 11.02 12.58
C ALA A 306 -8.09 12.18 11.61
N ASP A 307 -8.35 13.43 12.02
CA ASP A 307 -8.11 14.63 11.19
C ASP A 307 -6.61 14.93 10.95
N HIS A 308 -6.13 14.53 9.77
CA HIS A 308 -4.83 14.88 9.19
C HIS A 308 -4.85 14.76 7.65
N GLN A 309 -3.75 15.10 6.98
CA GLN A 309 -3.62 14.95 5.51
C GLN A 309 -3.33 13.50 5.11
N GLY A 310 -3.48 13.18 3.82
CA GLY A 310 -2.91 11.97 3.21
C GLY A 310 -1.64 12.28 2.40
N ILE A 311 -0.98 11.24 1.91
CA ILE A 311 0.25 11.33 1.10
C ILE A 311 -0.09 11.05 -0.38
N ILE A 312 0.35 11.95 -1.27
CA ILE A 312 0.55 11.66 -2.69
C ILE A 312 1.98 11.14 -2.85
N ASP A 313 2.10 9.95 -3.41
CA ASP A 313 3.35 9.34 -3.83
C ASP A 313 3.29 9.03 -5.34
N ASN A 314 4.42 9.14 -6.04
CA ASN A 314 4.49 9.03 -7.50
C ASN A 314 5.13 7.69 -7.89
N ILE A 315 4.42 6.89 -8.68
CA ILE A 315 4.88 5.57 -9.14
C ILE A 315 5.12 5.60 -10.66
N GLY A 316 6.22 4.96 -11.08
CA GLY A 316 6.67 4.87 -12.48
C GLY A 316 7.55 6.04 -12.94
N ASP A 317 8.22 5.85 -14.08
CA ASP A 317 8.98 6.89 -14.79
C ASP A 317 9.15 6.50 -16.28
N TRP A 318 8.67 7.35 -17.19
CA TRP A 318 8.99 7.25 -18.63
C TRP A 318 9.01 8.60 -19.36
N GLY A 319 9.58 9.65 -18.74
CA GLY A 319 9.87 10.87 -19.49
C GLY A 319 9.86 12.22 -18.77
N SER A 320 10.23 12.27 -17.48
CA SER A 320 10.42 13.52 -16.70
C SER A 320 9.18 14.39 -16.40
N ASP A 321 9.01 14.66 -15.10
CA ASP A 321 8.04 15.56 -14.44
C ASP A 321 6.54 15.18 -14.46
N THR A 322 6.13 13.99 -14.91
CA THR A 322 4.74 13.49 -14.71
C THR A 322 4.71 12.07 -14.14
N PRO A 323 3.87 11.78 -13.13
CA PRO A 323 3.66 10.42 -12.65
C PRO A 323 2.96 9.55 -13.70
N GLU A 324 3.29 8.25 -13.71
CA GLU A 324 2.61 7.25 -14.53
C GLU A 324 1.40 6.68 -13.79
N GLU A 325 1.60 6.38 -12.50
CA GLU A 325 0.59 6.10 -11.50
C GLU A 325 0.78 7.04 -10.30
N ILE A 326 -0.31 7.38 -9.62
CA ILE A 326 -0.30 8.08 -8.34
C ILE A 326 -0.77 7.11 -7.27
N GLN A 327 -0.02 7.00 -6.18
CA GLN A 327 -0.47 6.28 -4.99
C GLN A 327 -0.96 7.28 -3.94
N LEU A 328 -2.18 7.05 -3.45
CA LEU A 328 -2.73 7.75 -2.30
C LEU A 328 -2.50 6.87 -1.06
N ARG A 329 -1.73 7.36 -0.06
CA ARG A 329 -1.50 6.66 1.22
C ARG A 329 -2.12 7.43 2.40
N PHE A 330 -2.67 6.72 3.39
CA PHE A 330 -3.22 7.32 4.60
C PHE A 330 -2.86 6.51 5.87
N VAL A 331 -2.47 7.19 6.94
CA VAL A 331 -2.01 6.58 8.20
C VAL A 331 -3.14 6.61 9.22
N HIS A 332 -3.94 5.54 9.26
CA HIS A 332 -5.13 5.44 10.11
C HIS A 332 -4.80 5.58 11.61
N ALA A 333 -3.74 4.94 12.08
CA ALA A 333 -3.28 5.05 13.46
C ALA A 333 -1.85 4.56 13.65
N MET A 334 -1.21 4.98 14.74
CA MET A 334 0.04 4.41 15.25
C MET A 334 -0.31 3.43 16.39
N SER A 335 -0.50 2.14 16.09
CA SER A 335 -0.97 1.15 17.06
C SER A 335 -0.50 -0.27 16.73
N PRO A 336 -0.09 -1.07 17.74
CA PRO A 336 0.19 -2.49 17.56
C PRO A 336 -1.08 -3.36 17.43
N GLN A 337 -2.28 -2.80 17.65
CA GLN A 337 -3.52 -3.56 17.59
C GLN A 337 -3.79 -4.07 16.17
N TYR A 338 -4.04 -5.38 16.06
CA TYR A 338 -4.32 -6.02 14.77
C TYR A 338 -5.68 -5.56 14.21
N VAL A 339 -5.69 -5.13 12.94
CA VAL A 339 -6.89 -4.69 12.24
C VAL A 339 -6.89 -5.13 10.78
N VAL A 340 -8.08 -5.38 10.26
CA VAL A 340 -8.38 -5.57 8.83
C VAL A 340 -9.60 -4.72 8.50
N GLY A 341 -9.63 -4.13 7.31
CA GLY A 341 -10.78 -3.37 6.82
C GLY A 341 -10.63 -3.07 5.33
N ASN A 342 -11.76 -2.88 4.64
CA ASN A 342 -11.78 -2.42 3.26
C ASN A 342 -11.74 -0.88 3.24
N MET A 343 -10.94 -0.30 2.34
CA MET A 343 -10.86 1.14 2.13
C MET A 343 -11.23 1.49 0.69
N ARG A 344 -12.26 2.31 0.51
CA ARG A 344 -12.64 2.86 -0.79
C ARG A 344 -12.17 4.31 -0.90
N TYR A 345 -11.65 4.67 -2.07
CA TYR A 345 -11.20 6.02 -2.39
C TYR A 345 -12.15 6.59 -3.44
N GLU A 346 -13.15 7.34 -2.96
CA GLU A 346 -14.27 7.87 -3.74
C GLU A 346 -14.07 9.38 -4.01
N ASP A 347 -14.85 9.95 -4.93
CA ASP A 347 -14.91 11.41 -5.19
C ASP A 347 -13.53 12.09 -5.44
N ILE A 348 -12.60 11.37 -6.06
CA ILE A 348 -11.21 11.78 -6.29
C ILE A 348 -11.13 12.98 -7.24
N THR A 349 -10.68 14.13 -6.74
CA THR A 349 -10.54 15.38 -7.49
C THR A 349 -9.15 15.99 -7.28
N ALA A 350 -8.42 16.28 -8.36
CA ALA A 350 -7.14 17.00 -8.30
C ALA A 350 -7.33 18.53 -8.30
N PHE A 351 -6.39 19.26 -7.71
CA PHE A 351 -6.42 20.72 -7.59
C PHE A 351 -5.04 21.34 -7.83
N ASP A 352 -5.00 22.56 -8.36
CA ASP A 352 -3.77 23.36 -8.48
C ASP A 352 -3.47 24.21 -7.23
N GLU A 353 -2.30 24.87 -7.23
CA GLU A 353 -1.82 25.71 -6.12
C GLU A 353 -2.79 26.84 -5.72
N SER A 354 -3.68 27.27 -6.64
CA SER A 354 -4.69 28.30 -6.35
C SER A 354 -5.93 27.75 -5.64
N GLY A 355 -5.99 26.43 -5.40
CA GLY A 355 -7.18 25.74 -4.88
C GLY A 355 -8.27 25.53 -5.93
N LYS A 356 -7.95 25.70 -7.23
CA LYS A 356 -8.88 25.44 -8.32
C LYS A 356 -8.84 23.95 -8.70
N ALA A 357 -10.02 23.34 -8.82
CA ALA A 357 -10.14 21.98 -9.33
C ALA A 357 -9.57 21.86 -10.76
N LEU A 358 -8.82 20.79 -10.98
CA LEU A 358 -8.29 20.40 -12.29
C LEU A 358 -9.27 19.46 -12.97
N ASP A 359 -9.42 19.66 -14.27
CA ASP A 359 -10.23 18.87 -15.20
C ASP A 359 -9.51 17.52 -15.48
N LEU A 360 -9.49 16.63 -14.49
CA LEU A 360 -8.79 15.34 -14.51
C LEU A 360 -9.67 14.24 -13.87
N ASP A 361 -10.04 13.25 -14.68
CA ASP A 361 -10.71 12.04 -14.21
C ASP A 361 -9.69 10.95 -13.84
N PHE A 362 -9.88 10.30 -12.69
CA PHE A 362 -9.01 9.23 -12.20
C PHE A 362 -9.72 7.89 -12.14
N TRP A 363 -9.00 6.81 -12.45
CA TRP A 363 -9.45 5.43 -12.20
C TRP A 363 -8.63 4.80 -11.07
N GLN A 364 -9.30 4.35 -10.00
CA GLN A 364 -8.72 3.51 -8.96
C GLN A 364 -8.58 2.08 -9.50
N HIS A 365 -7.36 1.58 -9.65
CA HIS A 365 -7.09 0.27 -10.29
C HIS A 365 -6.41 -0.77 -9.39
N SER A 366 -6.24 -0.46 -8.09
CA SER A 366 -5.97 -1.44 -7.04
C SER A 366 -7.07 -1.40 -5.98
N THR A 367 -7.28 -2.50 -5.26
CA THR A 367 -7.99 -2.46 -3.97
C THR A 367 -7.29 -1.53 -2.98
N GLY A 368 -8.08 -1.01 -2.03
CA GLY A 368 -7.59 -0.36 -0.82
C GLY A 368 -7.94 -1.20 0.39
N ALA A 369 -6.95 -1.46 1.24
CA ALA A 369 -7.11 -2.24 2.46
C ALA A 369 -6.43 -1.53 3.64
N VAL A 370 -7.08 -1.54 4.80
CA VAL A 370 -6.50 -1.08 6.07
C VAL A 370 -5.78 -2.24 6.72
N VAL A 371 -4.46 -2.17 6.82
CA VAL A 371 -3.61 -3.23 7.37
C VAL A 371 -2.46 -2.66 8.20
N ASN A 372 -1.91 -3.47 9.11
CA ASN A 372 -0.80 -3.05 9.97
C ASN A 372 0.57 -3.09 9.25
N PHE A 373 1.05 -1.97 8.73
CA PHE A 373 2.43 -1.81 8.23
C PHE A 373 3.38 -1.48 9.40
N SER A 374 4.25 -2.43 9.74
CA SER A 374 5.21 -2.30 10.85
C SER A 374 4.53 -1.86 12.16
N ARG A 375 4.73 -0.65 12.69
CA ARG A 375 4.08 -0.14 13.92
C ARG A 375 2.83 0.69 13.65
N ASN A 376 2.55 0.98 12.39
CA ASN A 376 1.40 1.74 11.94
C ASN A 376 0.26 0.85 11.46
N ILE A 377 -0.92 1.46 11.33
CA ILE A 377 -2.05 1.00 10.53
C ILE A 377 -2.18 1.98 9.38
N GLU A 378 -2.06 1.51 8.15
CA GLU A 378 -2.11 2.35 6.95
C GLU A 378 -2.98 1.70 5.87
N SER A 379 -3.43 2.50 4.91
CA SER A 379 -3.96 2.01 3.64
C SER A 379 -3.34 2.78 2.48
N SER A 380 -3.38 2.14 1.31
CA SER A 380 -2.90 2.70 0.05
C SER A 380 -3.80 2.26 -1.09
N THR A 381 -3.93 3.09 -2.13
CA THR A 381 -4.43 2.63 -3.44
C THR A 381 -3.69 3.32 -4.58
N ASN A 382 -3.58 2.64 -5.72
CA ASN A 382 -3.03 3.19 -6.95
C ASN A 382 -4.17 3.71 -7.85
N ILE A 383 -4.00 4.95 -8.32
CA ILE A 383 -4.89 5.64 -9.23
C ILE A 383 -4.12 6.09 -10.47
N ILE A 384 -4.81 6.15 -11.61
CA ILE A 384 -4.22 6.57 -12.88
C ILE A 384 -5.10 7.60 -13.59
N ALA A 385 -4.47 8.58 -14.22
CA ALA A 385 -5.17 9.66 -14.93
C ALA A 385 -5.74 9.18 -16.27
N THR A 386 -7.02 9.43 -16.47
CA THR A 386 -7.77 9.12 -17.69
C THR A 386 -8.06 10.41 -18.48
N GLY A 387 -8.47 10.26 -19.74
CA GLY A 387 -8.62 11.36 -20.69
C GLY A 387 -7.32 11.69 -21.44
N TRP A 388 -7.49 12.38 -22.57
CA TRP A 388 -6.42 12.72 -23.52
C TRP A 388 -6.06 14.22 -23.53
N ASP A 389 -6.93 15.08 -23.03
CA ASP A 389 -6.86 16.53 -23.24
C ASP A 389 -5.88 17.22 -22.28
N ASN A 390 -4.62 17.32 -22.72
CA ASN A 390 -3.49 17.94 -22.00
C ASN A 390 -3.23 17.34 -20.61
N THR A 391 -3.44 16.04 -20.47
CA THR A 391 -3.35 15.29 -19.20
C THR A 391 -2.00 15.50 -18.50
N ALA A 392 -0.87 15.45 -19.21
CA ALA A 392 0.45 15.77 -18.64
C ALA A 392 0.53 17.20 -18.05
N ASP A 393 0.13 18.24 -18.78
CA ASP A 393 0.20 19.64 -18.30
C ASP A 393 -0.76 19.90 -17.13
N LYS A 394 -1.90 19.20 -17.10
CA LYS A 394 -2.83 19.20 -15.95
C LYS A 394 -2.17 18.54 -14.73
N LEU A 395 -1.51 17.39 -14.89
CA LEU A 395 -0.77 16.71 -13.81
C LEU A 395 0.43 17.53 -13.31
N LYS A 396 1.21 18.17 -14.20
CA LYS A 396 2.32 19.08 -13.81
C LYS A 396 1.87 20.28 -12.99
N ARG A 397 0.57 20.62 -12.99
CA ARG A 397 -0.05 21.68 -12.19
C ARG A 397 -0.73 21.19 -10.91
N MET A 398 -0.75 19.88 -10.65
CA MET A 398 -1.38 19.32 -9.46
C MET A 398 -0.58 19.67 -8.19
N SER A 399 -1.22 20.40 -7.28
CA SER A 399 -0.69 20.70 -5.95
C SER A 399 -1.17 19.67 -4.93
N TYR A 400 -2.44 19.24 -5.01
CA TYR A 400 -3.03 18.29 -4.09
C TYR A 400 -4.20 17.54 -4.72
N ILE A 401 -4.61 16.45 -4.07
CA ILE A 401 -5.82 15.69 -4.38
C ILE A 401 -6.75 15.78 -3.17
N SER A 402 -8.06 15.85 -3.42
CA SER A 402 -9.06 15.55 -2.40
C SER A 402 -9.79 14.28 -2.79
N ALA A 403 -9.93 13.35 -1.84
CA ALA A 403 -10.69 12.12 -2.03
C ALA A 403 -11.47 11.78 -0.75
N LYS A 404 -12.63 11.17 -0.92
CA LYS A 404 -13.46 10.64 0.15
C LYS A 404 -12.98 9.24 0.50
N LEU A 405 -12.43 9.06 1.68
CA LEU A 405 -12.04 7.75 2.19
C LEU A 405 -13.21 7.13 2.96
N THR A 406 -13.64 5.95 2.52
CA THR A 406 -14.72 5.19 3.15
C THR A 406 -14.16 3.89 3.71
N LEU A 407 -14.03 3.84 5.04
CA LEU A 407 -13.63 2.69 5.83
C LEU A 407 -14.84 1.79 6.08
N ILE A 408 -14.77 0.54 5.60
CA ILE A 408 -15.65 -0.55 6.03
C ILE A 408 -14.81 -1.47 6.94
N PRO A 409 -14.98 -1.40 8.27
CA PRO A 409 -14.18 -2.18 9.22
C PRO A 409 -14.62 -3.66 9.25
N GLU A 410 -13.76 -4.53 9.78
CA GLU A 410 -14.11 -5.94 10.05
C GLU A 410 -14.15 -6.25 11.56
N ALA A 411 -15.11 -7.09 11.96
CA ALA A 411 -15.23 -7.62 13.32
C ALA A 411 -14.17 -8.70 13.56
N ASN A 412 -13.16 -8.44 14.40
CA ASN A 412 -12.12 -9.43 14.71
C ASN A 412 -12.54 -10.35 15.87
N ASN A 413 -12.94 -11.58 15.56
CA ASN A 413 -13.10 -12.66 16.54
C ASN A 413 -11.76 -13.38 16.73
N ILE A 414 -11.23 -13.36 17.95
CA ILE A 414 -9.92 -13.92 18.28
C ILE A 414 -10.12 -15.29 18.93
N ILE A 415 -9.49 -16.30 18.32
CA ILE A 415 -9.77 -17.71 18.59
C ILE A 415 -8.43 -18.41 18.80
N GLU A 416 -8.17 -18.84 20.03
CA GLU A 416 -7.01 -19.65 20.36
C GLU A 416 -7.35 -21.14 20.16
N LYS A 417 -6.52 -21.85 19.41
CA LYS A 417 -6.66 -23.28 19.10
C LYS A 417 -5.38 -24.03 19.39
N SER A 418 -5.45 -25.27 19.86
CA SER A 418 -4.24 -26.08 20.02
C SER A 418 -3.70 -26.49 18.64
N TRP A 419 -2.37 -26.62 18.53
CA TRP A 419 -1.75 -27.02 17.27
C TRP A 419 -2.22 -28.42 16.82
N ASP A 420 -2.39 -29.34 17.78
CA ASP A 420 -2.90 -30.68 17.53
C ASP A 420 -4.36 -30.69 17.01
N GLU A 421 -5.22 -29.74 17.45
CA GLU A 421 -6.59 -29.62 16.93
C GLU A 421 -6.56 -29.17 15.45
N LEU A 422 -5.70 -28.21 15.11
CA LEU A 422 -5.55 -27.67 13.74
C LEU A 422 -4.85 -28.63 12.76
N LEU A 423 -4.08 -29.60 13.28
CA LEU A 423 -3.55 -30.73 12.49
C LEU A 423 -4.58 -31.85 12.31
N ALA A 424 -5.48 -32.05 13.27
CA ALA A 424 -6.47 -33.14 13.24
C ALA A 424 -7.68 -32.85 12.33
N ALA A 425 -8.10 -31.59 12.22
CA ALA A 425 -9.20 -31.17 11.35
C ALA A 425 -9.03 -29.73 10.86
N PRO A 426 -9.56 -29.38 9.66
CA PRO A 426 -9.66 -27.99 9.23
C PRO A 426 -10.48 -27.15 10.22
N TYR A 427 -9.96 -25.98 10.59
CA TYR A 427 -10.75 -24.95 11.26
C TYR A 427 -11.66 -24.24 10.24
N THR A 428 -12.88 -23.87 10.62
CA THR A 428 -13.85 -23.21 9.74
C THR A 428 -14.56 -22.05 10.41
N PHE A 429 -14.91 -21.03 9.62
CA PHE A 429 -15.65 -19.84 10.04
C PHE A 429 -16.54 -19.36 8.88
N GLY A 430 -17.85 -19.53 9.00
CA GLY A 430 -18.77 -19.26 7.89
C GLY A 430 -18.45 -20.14 6.68
N ASP A 431 -18.12 -19.51 5.55
CA ASP A 431 -17.63 -20.17 4.34
C ASP A 431 -16.08 -20.18 4.21
N ALA A 432 -15.35 -19.65 5.19
CA ALA A 432 -13.90 -19.72 5.25
C ALA A 432 -13.40 -21.01 5.94
N SER A 433 -12.20 -21.47 5.56
CA SER A 433 -11.55 -22.64 6.15
C SER A 433 -10.02 -22.50 6.21
N LEU A 434 -9.39 -23.10 7.23
CA LEU A 434 -7.94 -23.17 7.39
C LEU A 434 -7.53 -24.62 7.70
N THR A 435 -6.58 -25.15 6.93
CA THR A 435 -6.04 -26.50 7.09
C THR A 435 -4.53 -26.44 7.28
N ILE A 436 -3.99 -27.11 8.29
CA ILE A 436 -2.54 -27.29 8.48
C ILE A 436 -2.17 -28.73 8.13
N GLN A 437 -1.20 -28.91 7.23
CA GLN A 437 -0.73 -30.22 6.76
C GLN A 437 0.77 -30.36 7.08
N PRO A 438 1.22 -31.43 7.76
CA PRO A 438 2.64 -31.69 7.94
C PRO A 438 3.26 -32.17 6.62
N ILE A 439 4.29 -31.48 6.13
CA ILE A 439 5.12 -31.94 5.01
C ILE A 439 6.23 -32.84 5.55
N ASP A 440 6.93 -32.35 6.58
CA ASP A 440 7.92 -33.11 7.35
C ASP A 440 7.83 -32.68 8.81
N ALA A 441 7.21 -33.51 9.64
CA ALA A 441 7.05 -33.27 11.07
C ALA A 441 8.39 -33.31 11.84
N GLY A 442 9.40 -34.03 11.34
CA GLY A 442 10.74 -34.07 11.92
C GLY A 442 11.53 -32.79 11.65
N ALA A 443 11.40 -32.23 10.45
CA ALA A 443 11.95 -30.93 10.07
C ALA A 443 11.06 -29.73 10.47
N LYS A 444 9.93 -29.97 11.17
CA LYS A 444 8.92 -28.97 11.59
C LYS A 444 8.39 -28.12 10.43
N LEU A 445 8.21 -28.74 9.26
CA LEU A 445 7.77 -28.12 8.02
C LEU A 445 6.30 -28.46 7.73
N PHE A 446 5.48 -27.42 7.56
CA PHE A 446 4.03 -27.52 7.37
C PHE A 446 3.57 -26.68 6.16
N LYS A 447 2.53 -27.16 5.46
CA LYS A 447 1.73 -26.37 4.51
C LYS A 447 0.47 -25.89 5.22
N VAL A 448 0.25 -24.59 5.28
CA VAL A 448 -1.05 -24.02 5.65
C VAL A 448 -1.79 -23.71 4.36
N VAL A 449 -3.06 -24.10 4.26
CA VAL A 449 -3.97 -23.70 3.17
C VAL A 449 -5.15 -22.97 3.79
N ILE A 450 -5.45 -21.78 3.29
CA ILE A 450 -6.52 -20.91 3.77
C ILE A 450 -7.49 -20.67 2.60
N LYS A 451 -8.78 -20.82 2.85
CA LYS A 451 -9.86 -20.38 1.95
C LYS A 451 -10.68 -19.30 2.65
N GLN A 452 -10.96 -18.21 1.95
CA GLN A 452 -11.66 -17.05 2.51
C GLN A 452 -12.65 -16.49 1.47
N SER A 453 -13.70 -15.83 1.93
CA SER A 453 -14.62 -15.08 1.05
C SER A 453 -14.61 -13.59 1.37
N ASN A 454 -15.33 -12.83 0.54
CA ASN A 454 -15.63 -11.41 0.83
C ASN A 454 -16.50 -11.22 2.09
N SER A 455 -17.08 -12.29 2.65
CA SER A 455 -17.94 -12.25 3.85
C SER A 455 -17.28 -12.83 5.10
N HIS A 456 -16.41 -13.84 4.98
CA HIS A 456 -15.69 -14.46 6.10
C HIS A 456 -14.21 -14.68 5.75
N LYS A 457 -13.31 -14.29 6.66
CA LYS A 457 -11.85 -14.44 6.52
C LYS A 457 -11.24 -15.07 7.77
N ILE A 458 -10.06 -15.68 7.61
CA ILE A 458 -9.31 -16.33 8.69
C ILE A 458 -7.83 -15.98 8.55
N HIS A 459 -7.34 -15.09 9.40
CA HIS A 459 -5.94 -14.66 9.43
C HIS A 459 -5.16 -15.40 10.53
N LEU A 460 -3.93 -15.83 10.25
CA LEU A 460 -3.06 -16.43 11.27
C LEU A 460 -2.31 -15.34 12.04
N GLY A 461 -2.20 -15.51 13.36
CA GLY A 461 -1.28 -14.74 14.20
C GLY A 461 0.18 -15.15 13.99
N LEU A 462 0.71 -14.98 12.78
CA LEU A 462 2.07 -15.40 12.39
C LEU A 462 3.15 -14.82 13.32
N GLN A 463 2.92 -13.65 13.92
CA GLN A 463 3.82 -12.99 14.86
C GLN A 463 3.97 -13.72 16.21
N GLN A 464 3.25 -14.83 16.42
CA GLN A 464 3.42 -15.75 17.55
C GLN A 464 4.38 -16.92 17.23
N LEU A 465 4.88 -17.01 15.99
CA LEU A 465 5.65 -18.15 15.49
C LEU A 465 7.12 -17.78 15.25
N THR A 466 8.03 -18.61 15.75
CA THR A 466 9.47 -18.53 15.48
C THR A 466 9.87 -19.46 14.34
N GLY A 467 10.79 -19.01 13.50
CA GLY A 467 11.28 -19.74 12.34
C GLY A 467 11.11 -18.95 11.03
N LYS A 468 10.73 -19.66 9.97
CA LYS A 468 10.71 -19.13 8.60
C LYS A 468 9.43 -19.46 7.85
N MET A 469 9.07 -18.62 6.89
CA MET A 469 7.89 -18.77 6.04
C MET A 469 8.19 -18.45 4.56
N ALA A 470 7.38 -19.01 3.67
CA ALA A 470 7.23 -18.55 2.30
C ALA A 470 5.74 -18.64 1.90
N HIS A 471 5.36 -17.99 0.81
CA HIS A 471 4.13 -18.36 0.12
C HIS A 471 4.29 -19.76 -0.45
N ALA A 472 3.19 -20.52 -0.52
CA ALA A 472 3.19 -21.86 -1.11
C ALA A 472 2.27 -21.89 -2.32
N ARG A 473 2.65 -22.68 -3.33
CA ARG A 473 1.74 -23.00 -4.44
C ARG A 473 0.46 -23.64 -3.91
N THR A 474 -0.66 -22.99 -4.19
CA THR A 474 -1.98 -23.60 -4.14
C THR A 474 -2.03 -24.70 -5.21
N GLU A 475 -2.73 -25.79 -4.91
CA GLU A 475 -2.93 -26.86 -5.88
C GLU A 475 -4.09 -26.48 -6.80
N SER A 476 -3.75 -25.88 -7.93
CA SER A 476 -4.68 -25.50 -9.00
C SER A 476 -4.82 -26.63 -10.02
N GLU A 477 -6.04 -26.86 -10.52
CA GLU A 477 -6.28 -27.74 -11.69
C GLU A 477 -5.81 -27.12 -13.03
N TYR A 478 -5.34 -25.86 -13.01
CA TYR A 478 -4.78 -25.17 -14.16
C TYR A 478 -3.49 -25.82 -14.70
N PRO A 479 -3.23 -25.73 -16.03
CA PRO A 479 -2.03 -26.30 -16.64
C PRO A 479 -0.72 -25.89 -15.97
N LYS A 480 0.20 -26.86 -15.79
CA LYS A 480 1.44 -26.62 -15.03
C LYS A 480 2.34 -25.54 -15.64
N TRP A 481 2.34 -25.42 -16.98
CA TRP A 481 3.19 -24.49 -17.75
C TRP A 481 2.87 -23.01 -17.54
N LEU A 482 1.66 -22.67 -17.08
CA LEU A 482 1.31 -21.30 -16.68
C LEU A 482 2.19 -20.86 -15.49
N THR A 483 2.52 -19.58 -15.39
CA THR A 483 3.25 -19.05 -14.22
C THR A 483 2.37 -19.07 -12.96
N LEU A 484 2.93 -18.69 -11.81
CA LEU A 484 2.14 -18.50 -10.60
C LEU A 484 1.16 -17.32 -10.76
N THR A 485 1.61 -16.20 -11.32
CA THR A 485 0.80 -14.99 -11.53
C THR A 485 -0.37 -15.24 -12.51
N ASP A 486 -0.18 -16.05 -13.56
CA ASP A 486 -1.26 -16.44 -14.48
C ASP A 486 -2.37 -17.22 -13.75
N LYS A 487 -1.99 -18.09 -12.81
CA LYS A 487 -2.92 -18.95 -12.04
C LYS A 487 -3.67 -18.18 -10.96
N GLU A 488 -3.00 -17.25 -10.29
CA GLU A 488 -3.60 -16.33 -9.33
C GLU A 488 -4.65 -15.46 -10.03
N LEU A 489 -4.29 -14.84 -11.16
CA LEU A 489 -5.20 -14.03 -11.95
C LEU A 489 -6.42 -14.82 -12.46
N LEU A 490 -6.23 -16.06 -12.90
CA LEU A 490 -7.34 -16.95 -13.26
C LEU A 490 -8.27 -17.22 -12.07
N ALA A 491 -7.75 -17.37 -10.85
CA ALA A 491 -8.57 -17.61 -9.66
C ALA A 491 -9.41 -16.38 -9.27
N GLU A 492 -8.84 -15.17 -9.34
CA GLU A 492 -9.56 -13.93 -9.05
C GLU A 492 -10.65 -13.63 -10.10
N LEU A 493 -10.34 -13.80 -11.39
CA LEU A 493 -11.22 -13.42 -12.50
C LEU A 493 -12.48 -14.28 -12.67
N THR A 494 -12.43 -15.57 -12.31
CA THR A 494 -13.42 -16.56 -12.77
C THR A 494 -14.33 -17.11 -11.67
N GLY A 495 -14.42 -16.42 -10.53
CA GLY A 495 -15.31 -16.77 -9.41
C GLY A 495 -16.23 -15.65 -8.93
N ALA A 496 -16.19 -14.47 -9.54
CA ALA A 496 -16.46 -13.20 -8.85
C ALA A 496 -17.93 -12.80 -8.62
N ASP A 497 -18.90 -13.70 -8.85
CA ASP A 497 -20.28 -13.52 -8.35
C ASP A 497 -20.91 -14.82 -7.82
N ASP A 498 -20.11 -15.81 -7.40
CA ASP A 498 -20.62 -16.72 -6.37
C ASP A 498 -20.63 -15.92 -5.05
N SER A 499 -21.76 -15.92 -4.32
CA SER A 499 -21.89 -15.23 -3.03
C SER A 499 -20.94 -15.76 -1.94
N HIS A 500 -20.23 -16.85 -2.27
CA HIS A 500 -19.26 -17.57 -1.46
C HIS A 500 -17.95 -17.80 -2.23
N GLN A 501 -17.53 -16.85 -3.10
CA GLN A 501 -16.25 -16.93 -3.81
C GLN A 501 -15.10 -17.16 -2.80
N GLN A 502 -14.51 -18.36 -2.84
CA GLN A 502 -13.41 -18.73 -1.98
C GLN A 502 -12.06 -18.42 -2.64
N THR A 503 -11.47 -17.26 -2.35
CA THR A 503 -10.04 -17.06 -2.62
C THR A 503 -9.26 -18.08 -1.80
N THR A 504 -8.26 -18.71 -2.41
CA THR A 504 -7.42 -19.73 -1.76
C THR A 504 -5.98 -19.25 -1.75
N SER A 505 -5.37 -19.17 -0.57
CA SER A 505 -3.95 -18.90 -0.38
C SER A 505 -3.28 -20.06 0.35
N ALA A 506 -1.96 -20.18 0.22
CA ALA A 506 -1.20 -21.17 0.97
C ALA A 506 0.17 -20.61 1.40
N LEU A 507 0.68 -21.13 2.52
CA LEU A 507 1.94 -20.75 3.13
C LEU A 507 2.76 -22.00 3.47
N LEU A 508 4.07 -21.95 3.26
CA LEU A 508 5.01 -22.87 3.90
C LEU A 508 5.44 -22.26 5.23
N LEU A 509 5.35 -23.03 6.31
CA LEU A 509 5.87 -22.66 7.63
C LEU A 509 6.90 -23.71 8.07
N LYS A 510 8.14 -23.26 8.33
CA LYS A 510 9.18 -24.06 8.97
C LYS A 510 9.47 -23.47 10.34
N LEU A 511 9.00 -24.14 11.39
CA LEU A 511 9.01 -23.61 12.74
C LEU A 511 10.25 -24.04 13.53
N ASP A 512 10.84 -23.13 14.28
CA ASP A 512 11.96 -23.48 15.18
C ASP A 512 11.45 -24.33 16.36
N GLU A 513 10.25 -24.04 16.87
CA GLU A 513 9.50 -24.86 17.82
C GLU A 513 8.02 -24.95 17.41
N ILE A 514 7.38 -26.09 17.68
CA ILE A 514 5.94 -26.26 17.45
C ILE A 514 5.21 -25.59 18.62
N PRO A 515 4.33 -24.60 18.38
CA PRO A 515 3.62 -23.92 19.45
C PRO A 515 2.55 -24.84 20.06
N LYS A 516 2.19 -24.60 21.32
CA LYS A 516 1.09 -25.34 21.96
C LYS A 516 -0.27 -24.90 21.41
N THR A 517 -0.40 -23.60 21.16
CA THR A 517 -1.60 -22.95 20.64
C THR A 517 -1.24 -21.94 19.57
N LEU A 518 -2.17 -21.69 18.65
CA LEU A 518 -2.09 -20.66 17.62
C LEU A 518 -3.33 -19.78 17.74
N VAL A 519 -3.14 -18.46 17.72
CA VAL A 519 -4.25 -17.51 17.55
C VAL A 519 -4.62 -17.39 16.07
N LEU A 520 -5.91 -17.58 15.81
CA LEU A 520 -6.57 -17.26 14.56
C LEU A 520 -7.46 -16.02 14.77
N VAL A 521 -7.50 -15.13 13.78
CA VAL A 521 -8.45 -14.02 13.72
C VAL A 521 -9.48 -14.33 12.65
N ALA A 522 -10.69 -14.67 13.06
CA ALA A 522 -11.84 -14.85 12.20
C ALA A 522 -12.56 -13.51 12.03
N SER A 523 -12.60 -12.98 10.80
CA SER A 523 -13.13 -11.64 10.53
C SER A 523 -14.24 -11.61 9.47
N GLN A 524 -15.15 -10.64 9.62
CA GLN A 524 -16.30 -10.40 8.74
C GLN A 524 -16.58 -8.89 8.67
N PRO A 525 -17.05 -8.32 7.54
CA PRO A 525 -17.35 -6.90 7.42
C PRO A 525 -18.45 -6.41 8.38
N GLN A 526 -18.30 -5.18 8.88
CA GLN A 526 -19.29 -4.45 9.69
C GLN A 526 -19.74 -3.17 8.98
N PRO A 527 -20.59 -3.26 7.93
CA PRO A 527 -21.05 -2.09 7.19
C PRO A 527 -21.82 -1.09 8.06
N GLU A 528 -22.43 -1.52 9.17
CA GLU A 528 -23.10 -0.67 10.15
C GLU A 528 -22.16 0.23 10.97
N LEU A 529 -20.84 -0.03 10.92
CA LEU A 529 -19.80 0.80 11.52
C LEU A 529 -18.95 1.55 10.47
N THR A 530 -19.41 1.58 9.22
CA THR A 530 -18.76 2.31 8.10
C THR A 530 -18.58 3.79 8.44
N GLN A 531 -17.43 4.34 8.08
CA GLN A 531 -17.12 5.76 8.24
C GLN A 531 -16.58 6.34 6.94
N SER A 532 -17.00 7.56 6.60
CA SER A 532 -16.53 8.28 5.40
C SER A 532 -15.99 9.65 5.78
N LYS A 533 -14.84 10.04 5.20
CA LYS A 533 -14.20 11.34 5.48
C LYS A 533 -13.52 11.91 4.24
N GLN A 534 -13.68 13.20 3.99
CA GLN A 534 -12.93 13.88 2.93
C GLN A 534 -11.50 14.15 3.41
N ILE A 535 -10.51 13.58 2.73
CA ILE A 535 -9.09 13.75 3.04
C ILE A 535 -8.41 14.57 1.93
N ARG A 536 -7.49 15.45 2.32
CA ARG A 536 -6.58 16.16 1.41
C ARG A 536 -5.26 15.40 1.36
N PHE A 537 -4.95 14.82 0.21
CA PHE A 537 -3.67 14.18 -0.09
C PHE A 537 -2.70 15.22 -0.66
N VAL A 538 -1.48 15.27 -0.13
CA VAL A 538 -0.44 16.22 -0.56
C VAL A 538 0.89 15.49 -0.81
N PRO A 539 1.80 16.01 -1.66
CA PRO A 539 3.09 15.38 -1.92
C PRO A 539 3.86 15.07 -0.64
N GLU A 540 4.57 13.94 -0.61
CA GLU A 540 5.27 13.44 0.60
C GLU A 540 6.20 14.51 1.26
N ALA A 541 6.80 15.40 0.47
CA ALA A 541 7.62 16.50 0.97
C ALA A 541 6.82 17.63 1.67
N GLU A 542 5.58 17.90 1.28
CA GLU A 542 4.66 18.79 2.02
C GLU A 542 4.15 18.07 3.28
N TYR A 543 3.73 16.81 3.11
CA TYR A 543 3.17 15.99 4.18
C TYR A 543 4.12 15.88 5.39
N ASN A 544 5.40 15.54 5.15
CA ASN A 544 6.38 15.33 6.22
C ASN A 544 6.81 16.64 6.92
N ARG A 545 6.74 17.78 6.23
CA ARG A 545 6.99 19.11 6.79
C ARG A 545 5.88 19.56 7.73
N ASN A 546 4.63 19.16 7.46
CA ASN A 546 3.52 19.43 8.36
C ASN A 546 3.61 18.54 9.60
N LEU A 547 3.98 19.14 10.73
CA LEU A 547 4.11 18.45 12.02
C LEU A 547 2.80 17.89 12.57
N ALA A 548 1.64 18.33 12.07
CA ALA A 548 0.34 17.78 12.46
C ALA A 548 0.12 16.35 11.95
N ASN A 549 0.76 15.97 10.83
CA ASN A 549 0.65 14.63 10.24
C ASN A 549 1.51 13.60 10.98
N PRO A 550 1.09 12.33 11.08
CA PRO A 550 1.94 11.23 11.55
C PRO A 550 3.07 10.92 10.55
N LEU A 551 4.05 10.12 10.96
CA LEU A 551 4.99 9.50 10.02
C LEU A 551 4.41 8.20 9.47
N SER A 552 4.57 7.96 8.17
CA SER A 552 4.30 6.68 7.50
C SER A 552 5.49 5.73 7.64
N GLU A 553 5.23 4.43 7.82
CA GLU A 553 6.20 3.33 7.75
C GLU A 553 6.03 2.49 6.46
N PHE A 554 5.15 2.92 5.54
CA PHE A 554 5.10 2.43 4.17
C PHE A 554 6.40 2.79 3.41
N GLY A 555 6.84 1.93 2.49
CA GLY A 555 8.04 2.15 1.66
C GLY A 555 9.40 1.99 2.37
N SER A 556 9.49 2.28 3.68
CA SER A 556 10.71 2.17 4.50
C SER A 556 11.18 0.73 4.76
N VAL A 557 10.56 -0.25 4.09
CA VAL A 557 10.87 -1.69 4.15
C VAL A 557 11.91 -2.10 3.10
N ARG A 558 12.36 -1.18 2.23
CA ARG A 558 13.55 -1.42 1.38
C ARG A 558 14.78 -1.71 2.23
N MET A 559 15.58 -2.70 1.80
CA MET A 559 16.68 -3.28 2.56
C MET A 559 17.59 -2.27 3.27
N GLY A 560 17.84 -2.48 4.57
CA GLY A 560 19.00 -1.92 5.26
C GLY A 560 19.06 -0.39 5.36
N GLY A 561 17.93 0.30 5.15
CA GLY A 561 17.80 1.75 5.30
C GLY A 561 17.99 2.20 6.75
N SER A 562 19.24 2.20 7.23
CA SER A 562 19.59 2.56 8.60
C SER A 562 19.26 4.02 8.86
N LEU A 563 18.14 4.28 9.55
CA LEU A 563 17.83 5.52 10.26
C LEU A 563 18.76 5.68 11.49
N SER A 564 20.06 5.62 11.20
CA SER A 564 21.18 5.65 12.13
C SER A 564 20.89 5.03 13.50
N ASP A 565 20.86 3.68 13.54
CA ASP A 565 21.27 2.95 14.75
C ASP A 565 22.78 3.12 14.98
N LYS A 566 23.20 4.37 15.08
CA LYS A 566 24.37 4.76 15.85
C LYS A 566 24.01 4.56 17.32
N LEU A 567 24.07 3.30 17.71
CA LEU A 567 24.55 2.89 19.04
C LEU A 567 25.98 3.41 19.20
N ALA A 568 26.12 4.74 19.28
CA ALA A 568 27.24 5.33 19.97
C ALA A 568 27.21 4.77 21.39
N LEU A 569 28.34 4.29 21.89
CA LEU A 569 28.47 3.91 23.29
C LEU A 569 28.50 5.21 24.11
N PHE A 570 27.32 5.82 24.27
CA PHE A 570 27.11 6.98 25.11
C PHE A 570 27.58 6.62 26.53
N LYS A 571 28.64 7.28 26.98
CA LYS A 571 29.03 7.28 28.39
C LYS A 571 27.82 7.80 29.19
N PRO A 572 27.48 7.19 30.34
CA PRO A 572 26.24 7.50 31.05
C PRO A 572 26.19 8.99 31.45
N GLU A 573 25.18 9.71 30.96
CA GLU A 573 25.10 11.16 31.14
C GLU A 573 24.88 11.55 32.61
N ILE A 574 25.72 12.47 33.11
CA ILE A 574 25.57 13.04 34.44
C ILE A 574 24.26 13.84 34.50
N SER A 575 23.36 13.39 35.37
CA SER A 575 21.95 13.81 35.44
C SER A 575 21.54 14.45 36.77
N ALA A 576 22.46 14.54 37.74
CA ALA A 576 22.26 15.17 39.04
C ALA A 576 23.45 16.08 39.39
N VAL A 577 23.17 17.18 40.09
CA VAL A 577 24.15 18.25 40.39
C VAL A 577 25.33 17.74 41.20
N LYS A 578 25.05 16.92 42.24
CA LYS A 578 26.07 16.33 43.13
C LYS A 578 27.17 15.53 42.41
N ASP A 579 26.88 15.01 41.22
CA ASP A 579 27.76 14.12 40.47
C ASP A 579 28.61 14.88 39.42
N ILE A 580 28.32 16.17 39.18
CA ILE A 580 29.07 17.04 38.27
C ILE A 580 30.49 17.25 38.81
N LYS A 581 31.48 17.03 37.93
CA LYS A 581 32.89 17.29 38.18
C LYS A 581 33.64 17.51 36.86
N THR A 582 34.80 18.15 36.93
CA THR A 582 35.75 18.19 35.81
C THR A 582 36.33 16.81 35.52
N ALA A 583 36.51 16.51 34.23
CA ALA A 583 37.07 15.27 33.69
C ALA A 583 38.12 15.59 32.61
N THR A 584 39.00 14.62 32.36
CA THR A 584 40.08 14.67 31.36
C THR A 584 40.37 13.25 30.86
N GLU A 585 40.71 13.11 29.59
CA GLU A 585 41.11 11.82 29.00
C GLU A 585 42.63 11.58 29.13
N ASN A 586 43.41 12.67 29.03
CA ASN A 586 44.87 12.61 28.88
C ASN A 586 45.63 13.64 29.75
N GLY A 587 44.93 14.42 30.57
CA GLY A 587 45.51 15.51 31.37
C GLY A 587 45.81 16.80 30.59
N HIS A 588 45.52 16.83 29.28
CA HIS A 588 45.72 17.98 28.40
C HIS A 588 44.39 18.58 27.92
N ASN A 589 43.32 17.80 27.78
CA ASN A 589 41.97 18.34 27.62
C ASN A 589 41.26 18.51 28.99
N LEU A 590 40.22 19.33 29.03
CA LEU A 590 39.37 19.49 30.20
C LEU A 590 37.90 19.66 29.78
N TYR A 591 37.03 18.85 30.35
CA TYR A 591 35.59 18.89 30.12
C TYR A 591 34.81 18.68 31.42
N ILE A 592 33.53 19.03 31.41
CA ILE A 592 32.59 18.79 32.50
C ILE A 592 31.42 18.02 31.87
N PRO A 593 31.32 16.69 32.05
CA PRO A 593 30.22 15.90 31.53
C PRO A 593 28.92 16.30 32.21
N MET A 594 27.87 16.55 31.43
CA MET A 594 26.52 16.76 31.93
C MET A 594 25.50 16.63 30.80
N SER A 595 24.37 16.01 31.11
CA SER A 595 23.22 15.92 30.18
C SER A 595 22.81 17.30 29.66
N ALA A 596 22.27 17.35 28.44
CA ALA A 596 21.82 18.62 27.83
C ALA A 596 20.70 19.32 28.63
N ALA A 597 19.91 18.55 29.39
CA ALA A 597 18.99 19.06 30.40
C ALA A 597 19.73 19.82 31.52
N LEU A 598 20.74 19.20 32.13
CA LEU A 598 21.52 19.78 33.24
C LEU A 598 22.32 21.02 32.82
N ALA A 599 22.76 21.08 31.56
CA ALA A 599 23.39 22.27 30.98
C ALA A 599 22.45 23.51 30.85
N THR A 600 21.13 23.36 31.00
CA THR A 600 20.19 24.49 31.10
C THR A 600 20.12 25.10 32.51
N ALA A 601 20.37 24.27 33.54
CA ALA A 601 20.32 24.63 34.95
C ALA A 601 21.69 25.03 35.52
N CYS A 602 22.77 24.45 34.99
CA CYS A 602 24.15 24.62 35.43
C CYS A 602 25.02 25.34 34.39
N LYS A 603 25.83 26.30 34.83
CA LYS A 603 26.83 27.00 34.01
C LYS A 603 28.19 27.10 34.70
N PRO A 604 29.28 26.65 34.05
CA PRO A 604 30.63 26.82 34.57
C PRO A 604 31.19 28.21 34.23
N GLU A 605 31.63 28.94 35.25
CA GLU A 605 32.29 30.25 35.14
C GLU A 605 33.76 30.17 35.60
N ILE A 606 34.63 30.94 34.94
CA ILE A 606 36.08 30.90 35.15
C ILE A 606 36.51 32.06 36.05
N ALA A 607 36.87 31.78 37.30
CA ALA A 607 37.36 32.78 38.25
C ALA A 607 38.84 33.11 38.05
N GLN A 608 39.65 32.09 37.70
CA GLN A 608 41.06 32.26 37.32
C GLN A 608 41.35 31.41 36.09
N GLY A 609 41.51 32.07 34.94
CA GLY A 609 41.81 31.44 33.65
C GLY A 609 43.18 31.81 33.10
N PHE A 610 43.41 31.46 31.84
CA PHE A 610 44.63 31.79 31.11
C PHE A 610 44.31 32.18 29.66
N ASN A 611 45.28 32.82 29.00
CA ASN A 611 45.19 33.13 27.57
C ASN A 611 45.99 32.11 26.76
N GLU A 612 45.37 31.58 25.71
CA GLU A 612 46.02 30.81 24.68
C GLU A 612 46.35 31.76 23.51
N GLY A 613 47.61 32.21 23.46
CA GLY A 613 48.02 33.31 22.59
C GLY A 613 47.33 34.62 22.97
N LYS A 614 46.40 35.09 22.12
CA LYS A 614 45.61 36.32 22.35
C LYS A 614 44.18 36.07 22.85
N GLN A 615 43.77 34.82 22.98
CA GLN A 615 42.39 34.46 23.31
C GLN A 615 42.31 33.91 24.74
N ALA A 616 41.40 34.44 25.55
CA ALA A 616 41.04 33.79 26.82
C ALA A 616 40.30 32.48 26.54
N VAL A 617 40.60 31.42 27.29
CA VAL A 617 39.84 30.16 27.20
C VAL A 617 38.43 30.31 27.75
N THR A 618 37.51 29.53 27.20
CA THR A 618 36.07 29.61 27.48
C THR A 618 35.47 28.21 27.62
N TRP A 619 34.45 28.06 28.45
CA TRP A 619 33.60 26.86 28.43
C TRP A 619 32.59 26.96 27.30
N GLN A 620 32.51 25.92 26.46
CA GLN A 620 31.47 25.80 25.44
C GLN A 620 30.77 24.45 25.56
N PHE A 621 29.43 24.48 25.60
CA PHE A 621 28.64 23.26 25.63
C PHE A 621 28.60 22.57 24.27
N VAL A 622 28.92 21.28 24.25
CA VAL A 622 28.90 20.39 23.10
C VAL A 622 27.92 19.26 23.42
N PRO A 623 26.70 19.24 22.85
CA PRO A 623 25.70 18.21 23.19
C PRO A 623 26.05 16.83 22.64
N ASN A 624 26.73 16.77 21.49
CA ASN A 624 27.05 15.54 20.77
C ASN A 624 28.58 15.36 20.66
N GLY A 625 29.29 15.47 21.78
CA GLY A 625 30.73 15.23 21.84
C GLY A 625 31.08 13.73 21.74
N PRO A 626 32.34 13.36 21.45
CA PRO A 626 32.78 11.97 21.49
C PRO A 626 32.70 11.38 22.91
N GLU A 627 32.75 12.24 23.94
CA GLU A 627 32.54 11.89 25.36
C GLU A 627 31.06 11.89 25.78
N GLY A 628 30.13 12.19 24.87
CA GLY A 628 28.74 12.52 25.16
C GLY A 628 28.50 14.02 25.33
N ALA A 629 27.45 14.40 26.05
CA ALA A 629 27.12 15.79 26.36
C ALA A 629 28.04 16.37 27.45
N ALA A 630 28.73 17.48 27.14
CA ALA A 630 29.66 18.12 28.07
C ALA A 630 29.90 19.61 27.77
N TYR A 631 30.27 20.39 28.79
CA TYR A 631 31.02 21.63 28.57
C TYR A 631 32.50 21.30 28.36
N HIS A 632 33.09 21.69 27.24
CA HIS A 632 34.52 21.56 26.97
C HIS A 632 35.21 22.91 27.15
N LEU A 633 36.40 22.92 27.75
CA LEU A 633 37.25 24.11 27.81
C LEU A 633 37.97 24.26 26.47
N MET A 634 37.78 25.41 25.81
CA MET A 634 38.38 25.65 24.49
C MET A 634 38.61 27.14 24.21
N THR A 635 39.44 27.43 23.21
CA THR A 635 39.48 28.76 22.60
C THR A 635 38.13 29.16 22.01
N PRO A 636 37.78 30.47 21.94
CA PRO A 636 36.48 30.92 21.44
C PRO A 636 36.16 30.45 20.01
N ASP A 637 37.20 30.32 19.17
CA ASP A 637 37.13 29.80 17.79
C ASP A 637 37.01 28.27 17.68
N ARG A 638 37.03 27.55 18.82
CA ARG A 638 36.96 26.09 18.96
C ARG A 638 38.19 25.30 18.48
N VAL A 639 39.25 25.98 18.02
CA VAL A 639 40.41 25.34 17.37
C VAL A 639 41.33 24.65 18.37
N ARG A 640 41.55 25.21 19.57
CA ARG A 640 42.39 24.61 20.62
C ARG A 640 41.56 24.14 21.80
N GLN A 641 41.71 22.86 22.12
CA GLN A 641 41.00 22.13 23.18
C GLN A 641 41.96 21.34 24.10
N TYR A 642 43.27 21.40 23.80
CA TYR A 642 44.35 20.78 24.56
C TYR A 642 45.33 21.86 25.01
N PHE A 643 45.74 21.82 26.28
CA PHE A 643 46.57 22.83 26.93
C PHE A 643 47.65 22.16 27.80
N TYR A 644 48.73 22.91 28.06
CA TYR A 644 49.93 22.42 28.74
C TYR A 644 50.49 23.50 29.67
N ASP A 645 50.96 23.09 30.85
CA ASP A 645 51.58 23.99 31.84
C ASP A 645 50.67 25.19 32.21
N LYS A 646 49.36 24.92 32.35
CA LYS A 646 48.33 25.89 32.77
C LYS A 646 47.60 25.41 34.02
N ARG A 647 47.03 26.35 34.76
CA ARG A 647 46.07 26.11 35.85
C ARG A 647 44.80 26.91 35.58
N ILE A 648 43.65 26.34 35.92
CA ILE A 648 42.34 26.98 35.81
C ILE A 648 41.52 26.70 37.07
N GLN A 649 40.80 27.71 37.55
CA GLN A 649 39.91 27.62 38.71
C GLN A 649 38.60 28.37 38.41
N GLY A 650 37.50 27.89 38.97
CA GLY A 650 36.20 28.53 38.82
C GLY A 650 35.09 27.83 39.62
N THR A 651 33.85 28.14 39.26
CA THR A 651 32.65 27.63 39.93
C THR A 651 31.62 27.21 38.89
N ILE A 652 30.92 26.11 39.12
CA ILE A 652 29.75 25.70 38.36
C ILE A 652 28.52 26.15 39.14
N HIS A 653 27.85 27.19 38.64
CA HIS A 653 26.64 27.74 39.24
C HIS A 653 25.42 26.95 38.73
N CYS A 654 24.81 26.15 39.60
CA CYS A 654 23.61 25.37 39.32
C CYS A 654 22.40 25.98 40.03
N LYS A 655 21.29 26.18 39.29
CA LYS A 655 20.02 26.69 39.86
C LYS A 655 19.37 25.72 40.86
N GLY A 656 19.63 24.42 40.71
CA GLY A 656 19.10 23.33 41.51
C GLY A 656 19.20 21.99 40.78
N ASP A 657 18.79 20.93 41.46
CA ASP A 657 18.75 19.57 40.91
C ASP A 657 17.57 19.40 39.93
N ILE A 658 17.71 18.49 38.96
CA ILE A 658 16.69 18.22 37.96
C ILE A 658 15.77 17.07 38.40
N HIS A 659 14.47 17.28 38.23
CA HIS A 659 13.45 16.27 38.46
C HIS A 659 12.57 16.12 37.21
N TRP A 660 12.25 14.87 36.86
CA TRP A 660 11.34 14.56 35.77
C TRP A 660 9.96 14.30 36.33
N GLN A 661 8.98 15.12 35.96
CA GLN A 661 7.58 14.96 36.36
C GLN A 661 6.78 14.41 35.19
N THR A 662 5.92 13.43 35.43
CA THR A 662 5.01 12.92 34.40
C THR A 662 4.05 14.04 33.98
N LEU A 663 3.94 14.29 32.68
CA LEU A 663 2.86 15.12 32.13
C LEU A 663 1.68 14.18 31.85
N PRO A 664 0.52 14.34 32.52
CA PRO A 664 -0.67 13.56 32.18
C PRO A 664 -1.06 13.82 30.72
N GLN A 665 -1.43 12.76 29.99
CA GLN A 665 -1.94 12.85 28.62
C GLN A 665 -3.30 12.17 28.56
N SER A 666 -4.19 12.72 27.74
CA SER A 666 -5.47 12.08 27.43
C SER A 666 -5.30 11.15 26.23
N VAL A 667 -6.04 10.04 26.20
CA VAL A 667 -6.13 9.20 25.00
C VAL A 667 -6.73 10.04 23.86
N THR A 668 -6.10 9.99 22.69
CA THR A 668 -6.39 10.84 21.53
C THR A 668 -6.26 10.02 20.26
N GLU A 669 -7.07 10.36 19.25
CA GLU A 669 -7.00 9.76 17.90
C GLU A 669 -5.68 10.09 17.19
N ARG A 670 -4.92 11.09 17.69
CA ARG A 670 -3.64 11.55 17.16
C ARG A 670 -2.52 11.36 18.20
N PRO A 671 -2.11 10.11 18.55
CA PRO A 671 -1.16 9.83 19.63
C PRO A 671 0.29 10.29 19.39
N TRP A 672 0.58 10.85 18.20
CA TRP A 672 1.84 11.54 17.90
C TRP A 672 1.82 13.05 18.23
N LEU A 673 0.68 13.58 18.69
CA LEU A 673 0.49 14.99 19.08
C LEU A 673 0.25 15.08 20.59
N ILE A 674 1.32 15.37 21.32
CA ILE A 674 1.32 15.53 22.78
C ILE A 674 0.76 16.91 23.14
N ASP A 675 -0.22 16.96 24.04
CA ASP A 675 -0.81 18.22 24.51
C ASP A 675 0.07 18.87 25.59
N LEU A 676 0.59 20.07 25.31
CA LEU A 676 1.40 20.85 26.25
C LEU A 676 0.62 22.00 26.91
N GLN A 677 -0.70 22.11 26.72
CA GLN A 677 -1.47 23.29 27.13
C GLN A 677 -1.29 23.68 28.61
N THR A 678 -1.23 22.71 29.53
CA THR A 678 -1.01 22.92 30.96
C THR A 678 0.42 23.38 31.26
N TRP A 679 1.42 22.72 30.68
CA TRP A 679 2.82 23.13 30.85
C TRP A 679 3.10 24.54 30.28
N LEU A 680 2.38 24.95 29.22
CA LEU A 680 2.44 26.29 28.64
C LEU A 680 1.70 27.37 29.47
N THR A 681 0.72 27.01 30.31
CA THR A 681 0.10 27.97 31.26
C THR A 681 0.90 28.08 32.55
N ASP A 682 1.52 26.99 32.97
CA ASP A 682 2.14 26.88 34.29
C ASP A 682 3.62 27.30 34.27
N THR A 683 4.19 27.57 33.08
CA THR A 683 5.59 27.98 32.89
C THR A 683 5.75 29.07 31.83
N ASP A 684 6.78 29.92 31.96
CA ASP A 684 7.11 30.93 30.93
C ASP A 684 8.00 30.37 29.79
N TYR A 685 8.24 29.05 29.77
CA TYR A 685 9.11 28.40 28.78
C TYR A 685 8.59 28.50 27.34
N GLY A 686 7.31 28.81 27.12
CA GLY A 686 6.77 29.04 25.78
C GLY A 686 7.53 30.10 24.96
N LYS A 687 8.25 31.03 25.63
CA LYS A 687 9.09 32.07 25.01
C LYS A 687 10.51 31.61 24.62
N GLU A 688 10.96 30.44 25.09
CA GLU A 688 12.30 29.92 24.79
C GLU A 688 12.44 29.45 23.34
N GLN A 689 13.66 29.17 22.89
CA GLN A 689 13.94 28.68 21.53
C GLN A 689 13.51 27.22 21.36
N SER A 690 12.79 26.90 20.29
CA SER A 690 12.20 25.58 20.02
C SER A 690 13.22 24.42 20.06
N LYS A 691 14.45 24.68 19.62
CA LYS A 691 15.59 23.74 19.68
C LYS A 691 15.90 23.22 21.10
N ASN A 692 15.42 23.88 22.16
CA ASN A 692 15.61 23.46 23.55
C ASN A 692 14.57 22.41 24.00
N LEU A 693 13.49 22.16 23.23
CA LEU A 693 12.43 21.20 23.62
C LEU A 693 12.94 19.80 24.01
N PRO A 694 13.93 19.18 23.32
CA PRO A 694 14.53 17.91 23.73
C PRO A 694 15.24 17.93 25.09
N ASN A 695 15.57 19.10 25.64
CA ASN A 695 16.13 19.24 26.99
C ASN A 695 15.02 19.27 28.05
N TYR A 696 13.80 19.71 27.68
CA TYR A 696 12.68 19.88 28.60
C TYR A 696 11.72 18.70 28.64
N PHE A 697 11.74 17.82 27.63
CA PHE A 697 10.81 16.69 27.52
C PHE A 697 11.52 15.36 27.24
N ARG A 698 11.02 14.31 27.90
CA ARG A 698 11.26 12.91 27.56
C ARG A 698 9.93 12.29 27.15
N VAL A 699 9.93 11.60 26.00
CA VAL A 699 8.75 10.93 25.44
C VAL A 699 9.14 9.48 25.19
N GLU A 700 8.29 8.56 25.63
CA GLU A 700 8.47 7.12 25.50
C GLU A 700 7.22 6.48 24.89
N ASP A 701 7.41 5.46 24.05
CA ASP A 701 6.32 4.58 23.59
C ASP A 701 5.90 3.58 24.68
N ALA A 702 4.91 2.73 24.37
CA ALA A 702 4.36 1.75 25.32
C ALA A 702 5.37 0.66 25.74
N GLN A 703 6.49 0.55 25.03
CA GLN A 703 7.59 -0.37 25.31
C GLN A 703 8.74 0.33 26.07
N GLY A 704 8.62 1.62 26.37
CA GLY A 704 9.64 2.41 27.05
C GLY A 704 10.79 2.87 26.14
N LYS A 705 10.66 2.72 24.81
CA LYS A 705 11.67 3.22 23.86
C LYS A 705 11.48 4.74 23.69
N PRO A 706 12.55 5.55 23.72
CA PRO A 706 12.44 6.99 23.52
C PRO A 706 11.95 7.33 22.10
N LEU A 707 11.00 8.25 22.02
CA LEU A 707 10.52 8.84 20.77
C LEU A 707 11.22 10.19 20.51
N THR A 708 11.49 10.47 19.24
CA THR A 708 12.14 11.74 18.83
C THR A 708 11.08 12.85 18.70
N ILE A 709 11.40 14.03 19.23
CA ILE A 709 10.62 15.25 19.03
C ILE A 709 10.88 15.79 17.63
N ARG A 710 9.80 16.01 16.86
CA ARG A 710 9.86 16.65 15.54
C ARG A 710 9.72 18.17 15.72
N LEU A 711 10.63 18.92 15.10
CA LEU A 711 10.65 20.38 15.09
C LEU A 711 10.65 20.91 13.65
N PRO A 712 10.21 22.15 13.39
CA PRO A 712 10.33 22.76 12.07
C PRO A 712 11.80 22.91 11.65
N GLU A 713 12.07 22.93 10.34
CA GLU A 713 13.42 23.16 9.77
C GLU A 713 14.09 24.45 10.31
N THR A 714 13.29 25.43 10.72
CA THR A 714 13.69 26.74 11.25
C THR A 714 13.95 26.74 12.77
N SER A 715 15.14 26.30 13.18
CA SER A 715 15.61 26.21 14.59
C SER A 715 15.73 27.53 15.39
N LYS A 716 15.15 28.64 14.89
CA LYS A 716 15.11 29.98 15.52
C LYS A 716 13.74 30.36 16.10
N LEU A 717 12.69 29.59 15.81
CA LEU A 717 11.34 29.82 16.35
C LEU A 717 11.33 29.72 17.87
N LYS A 718 10.36 30.37 18.53
CA LYS A 718 10.05 30.09 19.93
C LYS A 718 9.34 28.74 20.08
N ILE A 719 9.26 28.22 21.30
CA ILE A 719 8.52 26.98 21.60
C ILE A 719 7.07 27.12 21.15
N ASN A 720 6.36 28.16 21.57
CA ASN A 720 4.96 28.38 21.18
C ASN A 720 4.74 28.63 19.66
N GLU A 721 5.79 29.00 18.93
CA GLU A 721 5.77 29.21 17.47
C GLU A 721 6.11 27.92 16.68
N ALA A 722 6.62 26.89 17.35
CA ALA A 722 7.05 25.62 16.75
C ALA A 722 6.12 24.43 17.05
N LEU A 723 5.14 24.61 17.94
CA LEU A 723 4.10 23.62 18.25
C LEU A 723 2.96 23.69 17.23
N VAL A 724 2.38 22.53 16.91
CA VAL A 724 1.17 22.45 16.08
C VAL A 724 0.02 23.14 16.81
N ASP A 725 -0.69 24.02 16.11
CA ASP A 725 -1.73 24.92 16.66
C ASP A 725 -1.28 25.74 17.89
N GLY A 726 0.04 25.94 18.05
CA GLY A 726 0.64 26.59 19.22
C GLY A 726 0.59 25.80 20.52
N ARG A 727 0.11 24.54 20.49
CA ARG A 727 -0.24 23.71 21.65
C ARG A 727 0.36 22.31 21.65
N TYR A 728 0.42 21.67 20.48
CA TYR A 728 0.75 20.24 20.36
C TYR A 728 2.21 20.00 19.94
N LEU A 729 2.90 19.14 20.68
CA LEU A 729 4.26 18.70 20.41
C LEU A 729 4.24 17.44 19.54
N SER A 730 4.82 17.51 18.35
CA SER A 730 4.87 16.40 17.40
C SER A 730 6.03 15.45 17.67
N VAL A 731 5.79 14.15 17.61
CA VAL A 731 6.80 13.09 17.84
C VAL A 731 6.76 12.01 16.74
N THR A 732 7.77 11.13 16.73
CA THR A 732 7.95 10.08 15.71
C THR A 732 7.19 8.77 15.97
N GLY A 733 6.15 8.76 16.79
CA GLY A 733 5.41 7.56 17.16
C GLY A 733 4.28 7.84 18.16
N ALA A 734 3.55 6.80 18.58
CA ALA A 734 2.52 6.91 19.61
C ALA A 734 3.14 7.11 20.99
N ALA A 735 2.95 8.30 21.58
CA ALA A 735 3.42 8.60 22.93
C ALA A 735 2.57 7.90 23.99
N ALA A 736 3.17 7.05 24.82
CA ALA A 736 2.51 6.40 25.94
C ALA A 736 2.87 7.04 27.29
N LYS A 737 4.10 7.55 27.42
CA LYS A 737 4.60 8.24 28.62
C LYS A 737 5.34 9.52 28.23
N VAL A 738 4.88 10.63 28.79
CA VAL A 738 5.51 11.95 28.62
C VAL A 738 5.98 12.42 29.99
N SER A 739 7.21 12.94 30.06
CA SER A 739 7.78 13.53 31.26
C SER A 739 8.43 14.86 30.92
N TYR A 740 8.22 15.87 31.76
CA TYR A 740 8.80 17.20 31.61
C TYR A 740 9.78 17.53 32.73
N MET A 741 10.72 18.40 32.44
CA MET A 741 11.80 18.78 33.34
C MET A 741 11.36 19.91 34.29
N THR A 742 11.58 19.72 35.59
CA THR A 742 11.55 20.77 36.60
C THR A 742 12.90 20.85 37.33
N ILE A 743 13.17 21.98 37.97
CA ILE A 743 14.42 22.27 38.69
C ILE A 743 14.05 22.64 40.13
N SER A 744 14.76 22.10 41.13
CA SER A 744 14.57 22.53 42.53
C SER A 744 15.03 23.99 42.72
N GLN A 745 14.55 24.66 43.79
CA GLN A 745 14.94 26.06 44.08
C GLN A 745 16.18 26.16 45.00
N GLU A 746 16.92 25.06 45.18
CA GLU A 746 18.13 25.01 45.99
C GLU A 746 19.36 25.22 45.10
N ALA A 747 19.80 26.47 44.95
CA ALA A 747 20.98 26.79 44.17
C ALA A 747 22.26 26.19 44.81
N VAL A 748 23.12 25.61 43.98
CA VAL A 748 24.35 24.93 44.38
C VAL A 748 25.53 25.41 43.55
N ASP A 749 26.59 25.83 44.23
CA ASP A 749 27.85 26.25 43.62
C ASP A 749 28.90 25.15 43.80
N ILE A 750 29.39 24.58 42.70
CA ILE A 750 30.43 23.54 42.71
C ILE A 750 31.77 24.17 42.33
N PRO A 751 32.72 24.36 43.27
CA PRO A 751 34.05 24.86 42.92
C PRO A 751 34.82 23.80 42.14
N TYR A 752 35.56 24.21 41.12
CA TYR A 752 36.47 23.35 40.38
C TYR A 752 37.85 23.97 40.26
N GLU A 753 38.88 23.13 40.26
CA GLU A 753 40.27 23.50 39.97
C GLU A 753 40.92 22.39 39.15
N PHE A 754 41.74 22.77 38.16
CA PHE A 754 42.51 21.83 37.36
C PHE A 754 43.86 22.41 36.98
N THR A 755 44.90 21.57 36.97
CA THR A 755 46.22 21.89 36.43
C THR A 755 46.52 20.91 35.29
N PHE A 756 46.85 21.45 34.13
CA PHE A 756 47.15 20.70 32.93
C PHE A 756 48.55 20.09 33.00
N ASN A 757 48.68 18.86 32.51
CA ASN A 757 49.97 18.17 32.40
C ASN A 757 50.97 18.99 31.55
N PRO A 758 52.28 18.90 31.85
CA PRO A 758 53.32 19.56 31.05
C PRO A 758 53.37 19.01 29.62
N LEU A 759 54.02 19.75 28.70
CA LEU A 759 54.37 19.21 27.38
C LEU A 759 55.22 17.92 27.52
N PRO A 760 54.90 16.83 26.78
CA PRO A 760 55.70 15.60 26.75
C PRO A 760 57.13 15.77 26.19
#